data_AF-A0A9P6AAL1-F1
#
_entry.id   AF-A0A9P6AAL1-F1
#
_cell.length_a   1.000
_cell.length_b   1.000
_cell.length_c   1.000
_cell.angle_alpha   90.00
_cell.angle_beta   90.00
_cell.angle_gamma   90.00
#
_symmetry.space_group_name_H-M   'P 1'
#
loop_
_entity.id
_entity.type
_entity.pdbx_description
1 polymer ?
#
loop_
_entity_poly.entity_id
_entity_poly.type
_entity_poly.pdbx_seq_one_letter_code
_entity_poly.pdbx_strand_id
1 'polypeptide(L)'
;MLYLVPGKNGIQSIMPRKATNPRPANSLKDRLSNMASPYRHEPDPDAVSTFCDAIRKKPGWPFKLLDESRGLATKWAMEAQLLDNEAAMNDGTLLVVQAIRDLKAEACRIVALDYSPQLLQTNIHVEGRRDIPFQEIDKDITNALKFVRTSTYCIVQPKLREEVGVFVTDDLVPRSLHSELVYELNLIAQKEPRDIHPGSGGKVQDLIHPSLYPYMGGISPVNPGVTLPRLEQGEFRTAQFTAYDFEFASRYAWIPSIFHVSDDGQDVHIESYINGLGPRERHPDLYRLIEKVFLVVLPQLERTREWDYSYEESASERRWMERLDLREETTRAAWRAFLDNQAKTKEAQATAEEQRRKDVAEQLQRELDNITEFHSLDDSVAAVPEKYRGKCLKVIVKAANYVLQPGQEYVGTWHMEGMPHEQIVASAIYYYQADPEIDDRGLSFRRRRAEEDFPSTEDYRHEHFDINYTDEDEDEEEEDDDFDADDKSERDYPSDWEYTEYDGVRRPWTTTGLRNYIDLGTVQATGVSSRSSEPTGRIITFPNWIQHKVAGISHSSADPPAPLVSRKILCFFLVDDEASVGGRMEYRGYSTDGLEDMNVLSTSDVPWQARPCNIRTLHSLLLLSFKRSIGKEIPPELRNYIVSMATEGTITREEAEKRRRELMEDRKFTPSASSHQFWLDSGAYSLCEH
;
A
#
# COMPACT_ATOMS: atom_id res chain seq x y z
N MET A 1 59.59 12.18 47.15
CA MET A 1 60.62 12.27 46.08
C MET A 1 59.98 13.09 44.96
N LEU A 2 60.23 14.40 44.94
CA LEU A 2 61.30 15.06 44.15
C LEU A 2 60.89 15.08 42.66
N TYR A 3 60.69 16.20 41.96
CA TYR A 3 61.34 17.51 42.06
C TYR A 3 60.69 18.57 41.12
N LEU A 4 60.76 19.87 41.51
CA LEU A 4 60.95 21.12 40.71
C LEU A 4 59.78 21.64 39.82
N VAL A 5 59.12 22.82 39.95
CA VAL A 5 59.46 24.24 40.31
C VAL A 5 60.34 24.94 39.25
N PRO A 6 60.22 26.27 38.91
CA PRO A 6 59.13 27.28 38.90
C PRO A 6 59.09 28.20 37.63
N GLY A 7 58.12 29.15 37.56
CA GLY A 7 58.49 30.57 37.46
C GLY A 7 57.99 31.47 36.31
N LYS A 8 57.33 32.57 36.74
CA LYS A 8 57.48 34.00 36.32
C LYS A 8 56.80 34.43 35.00
N ASN A 9 56.27 35.65 34.79
CA ASN A 9 56.22 36.93 35.52
C ASN A 9 55.26 37.92 34.78
N GLY A 10 54.80 38.97 35.48
CA GLY A 10 54.32 40.27 34.93
C GLY A 10 52.81 40.50 35.07
N ILE A 11 52.25 41.18 36.08
CA ILE A 11 52.38 42.55 36.64
C ILE A 11 51.90 43.67 35.68
N GLN A 12 50.69 44.20 35.95
CA GLN A 12 50.36 45.61 36.32
C GLN A 12 48.81 45.70 36.43
N SER A 13 48.20 45.74 37.62
CA SER A 13 47.96 46.91 38.51
C SER A 13 47.27 48.06 37.77
N ILE A 14 46.05 48.48 38.13
CA ILE A 14 45.73 49.53 39.14
C ILE A 14 44.20 49.42 39.38
N MET A 15 43.69 48.93 40.52
CA MET A 15 43.54 49.53 41.87
C MET A 15 42.06 49.89 42.18
N PRO A 16 41.67 49.95 43.48
CA PRO A 16 40.51 49.23 43.98
C PRO A 16 39.61 50.12 44.86
N ARG A 17 38.72 49.49 45.65
CA ARG A 17 38.15 49.86 46.98
C ARG A 17 36.64 49.57 46.96
N LYS A 18 35.98 48.96 47.95
CA LYS A 18 36.23 48.49 49.33
C LYS A 18 35.02 47.55 49.61
N ALA A 19 35.17 46.31 50.12
CA ALA A 19 35.03 45.95 51.55
C ALA A 19 33.91 46.77 52.27
N THR A 20 32.83 46.24 52.85
CA THR A 20 32.60 45.03 53.66
C THR A 20 31.08 44.84 53.87
N ASN A 21 30.65 43.61 54.14
CA ASN A 21 29.42 43.22 54.86
C ASN A 21 29.12 44.13 56.08
N PRO A 22 27.85 44.26 56.58
CA PRO A 22 27.01 43.11 56.97
C PRO A 22 25.46 43.25 56.83
N ARG A 23 24.76 42.12 56.93
CA ARG A 23 23.32 41.96 57.27
C ARG A 23 23.01 42.63 58.64
N PRO A 24 21.76 43.08 58.98
CA PRO A 24 20.58 42.20 59.08
C PRO A 24 19.17 42.82 58.86
N ALA A 25 18.19 41.90 58.78
CA ALA A 25 16.75 41.94 59.10
C ALA A 25 15.98 43.29 59.15
N ASN A 26 14.91 43.41 58.35
CA ASN A 26 13.52 43.46 58.83
C ASN A 26 12.47 43.67 57.73
N SER A 27 11.36 42.93 57.88
CA SER A 27 9.99 43.08 57.35
C SER A 27 9.74 43.79 56.00
N LEU A 28 9.41 43.00 54.99
CA LEU A 28 8.73 43.47 53.77
C LEU A 28 7.20 43.44 53.95
N LYS A 29 6.66 44.45 54.65
CA LYS A 29 5.25 44.87 54.47
C LYS A 29 5.10 45.98 53.44
N ASP A 30 6.21 46.48 52.90
CA ASP A 30 6.24 47.53 51.88
C ASP A 30 7.00 47.02 50.66
N ARG A 31 6.27 46.36 49.76
CA ARG A 31 6.47 46.31 48.28
C ARG A 31 5.39 45.43 47.64
N LEU A 32 4.13 45.78 47.91
CA LEU A 32 3.01 45.38 47.06
C LEU A 32 2.89 46.41 45.94
N SER A 33 3.51 46.13 44.79
CA SER A 33 3.04 46.50 43.44
C SER A 33 4.16 46.19 42.44
N ASN A 34 3.79 45.49 41.37
CA ASN A 34 4.60 45.16 40.20
C ASN A 34 5.61 44.01 40.36
N MET A 35 5.12 42.76 40.31
CA MET A 35 5.69 41.73 39.43
C MET A 35 4.58 40.75 39.03
N ALA A 36 4.41 40.59 37.71
CA ALA A 36 3.46 39.71 37.08
C ALA A 36 3.78 38.22 37.35
N SER A 37 2.72 37.42 37.29
CA SER A 37 2.60 35.96 37.36
C SER A 37 3.85 35.14 36.95
N PRO A 38 4.29 34.15 37.75
CA PRO A 38 5.27 33.17 37.30
C PRO A 38 4.59 31.86 36.86
N TYR A 39 5.02 31.34 35.71
CA TYR A 39 4.77 30.00 35.16
C TYR A 39 3.39 29.70 34.55
N ARG A 40 3.20 30.05 33.27
CA ARG A 40 2.50 29.19 32.32
C ARG A 40 3.55 28.27 31.69
N HIS A 41 3.70 27.05 32.21
CA HIS A 41 4.29 25.97 31.42
C HIS A 41 3.14 25.32 30.69
N GLU A 42 3.03 25.53 29.38
CA GLU A 42 2.24 24.61 28.56
C GLU A 42 2.85 23.20 28.71
N PRO A 43 2.03 22.17 28.95
CA PRO A 43 2.55 20.83 29.13
C PRO A 43 3.24 20.34 27.85
N ASP A 44 4.38 19.67 28.03
CA ASP A 44 5.15 19.03 26.96
C ASP A 44 4.25 18.08 26.13
N PRO A 45 4.25 18.16 24.79
CA PRO A 45 3.55 17.23 23.91
C PRO A 45 3.79 15.74 24.25
N ASP A 46 5.00 15.38 24.69
CA ASP A 46 5.33 14.01 25.09
C ASP A 46 4.62 13.58 26.38
N ALA A 47 4.37 14.52 27.30
CA ALA A 47 3.63 14.25 28.53
C ALA A 47 2.13 14.02 28.25
N VAL A 48 1.55 14.77 27.30
CA VAL A 48 0.16 14.58 26.85
C VAL A 48 0.01 13.23 26.13
N SER A 49 0.99 12.85 25.29
CA SER A 49 1.03 11.54 24.64
C SER A 49 1.07 10.39 25.67
N THR A 50 1.98 10.49 26.65
CA THR A 50 2.12 9.51 27.74
C THR A 50 0.83 9.38 28.56
N PHE A 51 0.14 10.51 28.80
CA PHE A 51 -1.15 10.53 29.49
C PHE A 51 -2.24 9.76 28.72
N CYS A 52 -2.35 9.97 27.40
CA CYS A 52 -3.29 9.25 26.55
C CYS A 52 -3.05 7.73 26.60
N ASP A 53 -1.79 7.31 26.52
CA ASP A 53 -1.43 5.89 26.60
C ASP A 53 -1.74 5.29 27.97
N ALA A 54 -1.55 6.06 29.04
CA ALA A 54 -1.92 5.63 30.39
C ALA A 54 -3.44 5.46 30.55
N ILE A 55 -4.26 6.30 29.89
CA ILE A 55 -5.73 6.13 29.86
C ILE A 55 -6.11 4.86 29.10
N ARG A 56 -5.56 4.64 27.89
CA ARG A 56 -5.86 3.46 27.06
C ARG A 56 -5.51 2.14 27.74
N LYS A 57 -4.52 2.12 28.65
CA LYS A 57 -4.16 0.94 29.45
C LYS A 57 -5.18 0.62 30.56
N LYS A 58 -6.12 1.51 30.89
CA LYS A 58 -7.11 1.27 31.95
C LYS A 58 -8.23 0.33 31.43
N PRO A 59 -8.68 -0.66 32.23
CA PRO A 59 -9.75 -1.57 31.80
C PRO A 59 -11.08 -0.82 31.67
N GLY A 60 -11.75 -0.98 30.53
CA GLY A 60 -13.02 -0.31 30.23
C GLY A 60 -12.91 1.21 30.17
N TRP A 61 -11.75 1.73 29.78
CA TRP A 61 -11.50 3.18 29.68
C TRP A 61 -12.53 3.94 28.83
N PRO A 62 -13.10 3.40 27.71
CA PRO A 62 -14.05 4.16 26.91
C PRO A 62 -15.30 4.53 27.72
N PHE A 63 -15.88 3.56 28.42
CA PHE A 63 -17.04 3.79 29.30
C PHE A 63 -16.73 4.72 30.46
N LYS A 64 -15.56 4.58 31.06
CA LYS A 64 -15.14 5.43 32.19
C LYS A 64 -14.92 6.87 31.76
N LEU A 65 -14.39 7.09 30.56
CA LEU A 65 -14.12 8.42 30.04
C LEU A 65 -15.40 9.12 29.57
N LEU A 66 -16.36 8.36 29.03
CA LEU A 66 -17.68 8.86 28.60
C LEU A 66 -18.70 9.02 29.74
N ASP A 67 -18.45 8.43 30.90
CA ASP A 67 -19.30 8.58 32.09
C ASP A 67 -19.08 9.97 32.73
N GLU A 68 -19.76 10.98 32.19
CA GLU A 68 -19.72 12.36 32.69
C GLU A 68 -20.14 12.48 34.16
N SER A 69 -20.92 11.53 34.68
CA SER A 69 -21.36 11.55 36.09
C SER A 69 -20.20 11.38 37.08
N ARG A 70 -19.08 10.78 36.64
CA ARG A 70 -17.91 10.54 37.47
C ARG A 70 -16.81 11.60 37.32
N GLY A 71 -16.87 12.40 36.25
CA GLY A 71 -15.88 13.44 35.94
C GLY A 71 -14.44 12.92 35.85
N LEU A 72 -14.25 11.67 35.39
CA LEU A 72 -12.96 10.98 35.47
C LEU A 72 -11.87 11.59 34.58
N ALA A 73 -12.25 12.11 33.40
CA ALA A 73 -11.31 12.75 32.49
C ALA A 73 -10.57 13.92 33.15
N THR A 74 -11.34 14.82 33.81
CA THR A 74 -10.81 15.97 34.54
C THR A 74 -9.92 15.53 35.70
N LYS A 75 -10.36 14.52 36.46
CA LYS A 75 -9.59 13.97 37.60
C LYS A 75 -8.25 13.37 37.15
N TRP A 76 -8.25 12.54 36.11
CA TRP A 76 -7.01 11.93 35.60
C TRP A 76 -6.03 12.96 35.09
N ALA A 77 -6.50 14.01 34.43
CA ALA A 77 -5.63 15.05 33.92
C ALA A 77 -5.05 15.97 35.01
N MET A 78 -5.81 16.22 36.07
CA MET A 78 -5.30 16.87 37.29
C MET A 78 -4.27 15.98 38.01
N GLU A 79 -4.52 14.68 38.13
CA GLU A 79 -3.57 13.70 38.69
C GLU A 79 -2.25 13.64 37.90
N ALA A 80 -2.34 13.77 36.58
CA ALA A 80 -1.18 13.84 35.68
C ALA A 80 -0.47 15.20 35.68
N GLN A 81 -0.94 16.17 36.48
CA GLN A 81 -0.43 17.56 36.52
C GLN A 81 -0.49 18.27 35.16
N LEU A 82 -1.41 17.87 34.29
CA LEU A 82 -1.64 18.50 32.99
C LEU A 82 -2.74 19.57 33.05
N LEU A 83 -3.58 19.55 34.10
CA LEU A 83 -4.63 20.54 34.36
C LEU A 83 -4.50 21.09 35.79
N ASP A 84 -4.46 22.41 35.93
CA ASP A 84 -4.31 23.08 37.22
C ASP A 84 -5.60 23.06 38.07
N ASN A 85 -6.76 23.11 37.42
CA ASN A 85 -8.07 23.11 38.07
C ASN A 85 -9.19 22.70 37.09
N GLU A 86 -10.38 22.40 37.62
CA GLU A 86 -11.53 21.99 36.81
C GLU A 86 -11.99 23.07 35.82
N ALA A 87 -11.82 24.36 36.15
CA ALA A 87 -12.25 25.46 35.27
C ALA A 87 -11.42 25.55 33.98
N ALA A 88 -10.18 25.07 33.99
CA ALA A 88 -9.29 25.02 32.84
C ALA A 88 -9.77 24.04 31.74
N MET A 89 -10.70 23.12 32.04
CA MET A 89 -11.35 22.27 31.02
C MET A 89 -12.16 23.07 29.98
N ASN A 90 -12.53 24.31 30.29
CA ASN A 90 -13.25 25.18 29.37
C ASN A 90 -12.32 25.89 28.36
N ASP A 91 -11.01 25.83 28.60
CA ASP A 91 -10.02 26.40 27.69
C ASP A 91 -9.70 25.40 26.57
N GLY A 92 -10.34 25.58 25.42
CA GLY A 92 -10.14 24.75 24.25
C GLY A 92 -8.77 24.88 23.58
N THR A 93 -7.91 25.79 24.04
CA THR A 93 -6.56 25.98 23.49
C THR A 93 -5.51 25.06 24.15
N LEU A 94 -5.84 24.45 25.29
CA LEU A 94 -4.93 23.55 26.01
C LEU A 94 -4.81 22.19 25.31
N LEU A 95 -3.57 21.74 25.08
CA LEU A 95 -3.25 20.46 24.45
C LEU A 95 -3.91 19.26 25.16
N VAL A 96 -3.95 19.26 26.49
CA VAL A 96 -4.60 18.20 27.27
C VAL A 96 -6.13 18.20 27.11
N VAL A 97 -6.76 19.37 26.94
CA VAL A 97 -8.22 19.46 26.73
C VAL A 97 -8.56 18.92 25.33
N GLN A 98 -7.73 19.24 24.33
CA GLN A 98 -7.86 18.64 23.01
C GLN A 98 -7.65 17.11 23.07
N ALA A 99 -6.60 16.65 23.75
CA ALA A 99 -6.34 15.22 23.92
C ALA A 99 -7.47 14.47 24.62
N ILE A 100 -8.11 15.06 25.64
CA ILE A 100 -9.31 14.49 26.28
C ILE A 100 -10.49 14.44 25.31
N ARG A 101 -10.70 15.48 24.48
CA ARG A 101 -11.74 15.45 23.45
C ARG A 101 -11.48 14.36 22.42
N ASP A 102 -10.23 14.20 22.00
CA ASP A 102 -9.81 13.17 21.06
C ASP A 102 -10.00 11.78 21.67
N LEU A 103 -9.60 11.57 22.92
CA LEU A 103 -9.86 10.33 23.67
C LEU A 103 -11.37 10.08 23.85
N LYS A 104 -12.19 11.11 24.10
CA LYS A 104 -13.65 10.97 24.18
C LYS A 104 -14.25 10.63 22.82
N ALA A 105 -13.75 11.21 21.74
CA ALA A 105 -14.15 10.86 20.38
C ALA A 105 -13.76 9.40 20.05
N GLU A 106 -12.54 8.98 20.41
CA GLU A 106 -12.05 7.60 20.31
C GLU A 106 -12.90 6.64 21.17
N ALA A 107 -13.25 7.03 22.39
CA ALA A 107 -14.12 6.25 23.25
C ALA A 107 -15.54 6.11 22.68
N CYS A 108 -16.13 7.21 22.20
CA CYS A 108 -17.44 7.19 21.52
C CYS A 108 -17.39 6.29 20.29
N ARG A 109 -16.31 6.37 19.51
CA ARG A 109 -16.02 5.54 18.34
C ARG A 109 -16.00 4.05 18.72
N ILE A 110 -15.23 3.66 19.74
CA ILE A 110 -15.15 2.28 20.24
C ILE A 110 -16.53 1.81 20.71
N VAL A 111 -17.24 2.64 21.48
CA VAL A 111 -18.59 2.30 21.96
C VAL A 111 -19.57 2.13 20.79
N ALA A 112 -19.52 2.98 19.77
CA ALA A 112 -20.38 2.85 18.59
C ALA A 112 -20.08 1.57 17.78
N LEU A 113 -18.81 1.25 17.55
CA LEU A 113 -18.39 0.08 16.76
C LEU A 113 -18.68 -1.24 17.44
N ASP A 114 -18.26 -1.36 18.69
CA ASP A 114 -18.33 -2.62 19.42
C ASP A 114 -19.66 -2.81 20.11
N TYR A 115 -20.42 -1.72 20.35
CA TYR A 115 -21.61 -1.74 21.20
C TYR A 115 -22.91 -1.28 20.51
N SER A 116 -22.92 -1.06 19.20
CA SER A 116 -24.16 -0.84 18.46
C SER A 116 -25.09 -2.06 18.55
N PRO A 117 -26.40 -1.89 18.85
CA PRO A 117 -27.37 -2.97 18.91
C PRO A 117 -27.75 -3.46 17.49
N GLN A 118 -26.78 -3.94 16.73
CA GLN A 118 -26.98 -4.47 15.38
C GLN A 118 -27.93 -5.69 15.39
N LEU A 119 -27.95 -6.47 16.48
CA LEU A 119 -28.91 -7.57 16.68
C LEU A 119 -30.39 -7.14 16.70
N LEU A 120 -30.70 -5.85 16.90
CA LEU A 120 -32.06 -5.31 16.84
C LEU A 120 -32.37 -4.61 15.52
N GLN A 121 -31.34 -4.29 14.71
CA GLN A 121 -31.51 -3.81 13.35
C GLN A 121 -31.62 -5.02 12.41
N THR A 122 -32.68 -5.80 12.58
CA THR A 122 -32.99 -6.93 11.68
C THR A 122 -33.42 -6.50 10.28
N ASN A 123 -33.51 -5.21 10.00
CA ASN A 123 -33.74 -4.69 8.67
C ASN A 123 -33.00 -3.36 8.52
N ILE A 124 -31.75 -3.40 8.06
CA ILE A 124 -31.29 -2.37 7.13
C ILE A 124 -31.37 -3.00 5.74
N HIS A 125 -32.56 -3.46 5.38
CA HIS A 125 -33.00 -3.23 4.02
C HIS A 125 -33.32 -1.74 4.02
N VAL A 126 -32.37 -0.91 3.59
CA VAL A 126 -32.78 0.38 3.06
C VAL A 126 -33.67 -0.01 1.89
N GLU A 127 -34.96 0.33 1.95
CA GLU A 127 -35.81 0.36 0.76
C GLU A 127 -35.26 1.43 -0.19
N GLY A 128 -34.05 1.21 -0.72
CA GLY A 128 -33.52 1.80 -1.92
C GLY A 128 -33.67 0.69 -2.94
N ARG A 129 -34.75 0.75 -3.72
CA ARG A 129 -34.97 -0.17 -4.83
C ARG A 129 -33.70 -0.15 -5.66
N ARG A 130 -33.05 -1.31 -5.84
CA ARG A 130 -31.96 -1.40 -6.82
C ARG A 130 -32.49 -0.90 -8.16
N ASP A 131 -31.80 0.07 -8.74
CA ASP A 131 -32.25 0.66 -9.99
C ASP A 131 -32.07 -0.34 -11.14
N ILE A 132 -31.06 -1.21 -11.05
CA ILE A 132 -30.68 -2.16 -12.11
C ILE A 132 -30.75 -3.63 -11.64
N PRO A 133 -31.62 -4.48 -12.21
CA PRO A 133 -31.72 -5.89 -11.81
C PRO A 133 -30.46 -6.68 -12.20
N PHE A 134 -30.11 -7.71 -11.41
CA PHE A 134 -28.93 -8.56 -11.70
C PHE A 134 -28.98 -9.22 -13.08
N GLN A 135 -30.18 -9.48 -13.63
CA GLN A 135 -30.33 -10.03 -14.98
C GLN A 135 -29.76 -9.10 -16.07
N GLU A 136 -29.90 -7.79 -15.90
CA GLU A 136 -29.33 -6.80 -16.80
C GLU A 136 -27.81 -6.73 -16.65
N ILE A 137 -27.34 -6.75 -15.40
CA ILE A 137 -25.91 -6.83 -15.07
C ILE A 137 -25.27 -8.09 -15.68
N ASP A 138 -25.92 -9.25 -15.57
CA ASP A 138 -25.44 -10.53 -16.12
C ASP A 138 -25.30 -10.48 -17.65
N LYS A 139 -26.26 -9.86 -18.34
CA LYS A 139 -26.22 -9.66 -19.79
C LYS A 139 -25.03 -8.78 -20.18
N ASP A 140 -24.85 -7.66 -19.49
CA ASP A 140 -23.76 -6.71 -19.77
C ASP A 140 -22.38 -7.31 -19.50
N ILE A 141 -22.25 -8.11 -18.43
CA ILE A 141 -21.03 -8.85 -18.14
C ILE A 141 -20.72 -9.87 -19.22
N THR A 142 -21.74 -10.58 -19.73
CA THR A 142 -21.55 -11.53 -20.83
C THR A 142 -20.96 -10.82 -22.05
N ASN A 143 -21.42 -9.61 -22.36
CA ASN A 143 -20.87 -8.81 -23.43
C ASN A 143 -19.44 -8.32 -23.14
N ALA A 144 -19.15 -7.91 -21.91
CA ALA A 144 -17.80 -7.57 -21.47
C ALA A 144 -16.81 -8.73 -21.66
N LEU A 145 -17.21 -9.93 -21.26
CA LEU A 145 -16.40 -11.15 -21.40
C LEU A 145 -16.17 -11.51 -22.87
N LYS A 146 -17.16 -11.30 -23.74
CA LYS A 146 -16.97 -11.45 -25.20
C LYS A 146 -15.94 -10.48 -25.71
N PHE A 147 -16.09 -9.20 -25.39
CA PHE A 147 -15.21 -8.16 -25.86
C PHE A 147 -13.76 -8.44 -25.48
N VAL A 148 -13.50 -8.77 -24.21
CA VAL A 148 -12.15 -9.11 -23.73
C VAL A 148 -11.53 -10.28 -24.47
N ARG A 149 -12.35 -11.24 -24.90
CA ARG A 149 -11.88 -12.43 -25.61
C ARG A 149 -11.68 -12.21 -27.10
N THR A 150 -12.55 -11.45 -27.74
CA THR A 150 -12.52 -11.24 -29.19
C THR A 150 -11.63 -10.10 -29.60
N SER A 151 -11.47 -9.09 -28.73
CA SER A 151 -10.62 -7.94 -29.03
C SER A 151 -9.16 -8.29 -28.85
N THR A 152 -8.36 -7.98 -29.87
CA THR A 152 -6.91 -8.15 -29.81
C THR A 152 -6.27 -7.06 -28.95
N TYR A 153 -6.93 -5.90 -28.83
CA TYR A 153 -6.37 -4.69 -28.23
C TYR A 153 -7.12 -4.19 -26.98
N CYS A 154 -8.09 -4.95 -26.45
CA CYS A 154 -8.82 -4.56 -25.24
C CYS A 154 -7.88 -4.52 -24.02
N ILE A 155 -7.16 -5.62 -23.79
CA ILE A 155 -6.13 -5.76 -22.76
C ILE A 155 -4.78 -5.41 -23.41
N VAL A 156 -4.14 -4.36 -22.91
CA VAL A 156 -2.87 -3.86 -23.46
C VAL A 156 -1.78 -3.83 -22.41
N GLN A 157 -0.54 -4.07 -22.82
CA GLN A 157 0.61 -3.74 -21.98
C GLN A 157 0.89 -2.24 -22.07
N PRO A 158 0.97 -1.51 -20.95
CA PRO A 158 1.37 -0.11 -20.97
C PRO A 158 2.84 0.00 -21.34
N LYS A 159 3.25 1.16 -21.86
CA LYS A 159 4.66 1.43 -22.18
C LYS A 159 5.48 1.52 -20.89
N LEU A 160 6.13 0.43 -20.55
CA LEU A 160 7.17 0.34 -19.52
C LEU A 160 8.53 0.14 -20.20
N ARG A 161 9.60 0.21 -19.41
CA ARG A 161 10.96 -0.11 -19.83
C ARG A 161 11.07 -1.55 -20.35
N GLU A 162 10.32 -2.46 -19.74
CA GLU A 162 10.31 -3.89 -20.06
C GLU A 162 8.89 -4.44 -19.97
N GLU A 163 8.63 -5.52 -20.72
CA GLU A 163 7.35 -6.23 -20.70
C GLU A 163 7.31 -7.24 -19.54
N VAL A 164 6.81 -6.79 -18.39
CA VAL A 164 6.78 -7.54 -17.12
C VAL A 164 5.40 -8.10 -16.77
N GLY A 165 4.50 -8.26 -17.74
CA GLY A 165 3.15 -8.82 -17.50
C GLY A 165 2.19 -7.85 -16.81
N VAL A 166 2.49 -6.55 -16.87
CA VAL A 166 1.57 -5.49 -16.45
C VAL A 166 0.57 -5.26 -17.58
N PHE A 167 -0.72 -5.33 -17.28
CA PHE A 167 -1.76 -5.08 -18.26
C PHE A 167 -2.74 -4.02 -17.76
N VAL A 168 -3.33 -3.29 -18.71
CA VAL A 168 -4.39 -2.31 -18.45
C VAL A 168 -5.61 -2.54 -19.33
N THR A 169 -6.79 -2.29 -18.77
CA THR A 169 -8.04 -2.16 -19.51
C THR A 169 -8.81 -0.95 -19.00
N ASP A 170 -9.45 -0.24 -19.93
CA ASP A 170 -10.33 0.89 -19.63
C ASP A 170 -11.78 0.50 -19.86
N ASP A 171 -12.65 0.96 -18.97
CA ASP A 171 -14.11 0.84 -19.03
C ASP A 171 -14.63 -0.60 -19.21
N LEU A 172 -13.86 -1.58 -18.75
CA LEU A 172 -14.19 -2.98 -18.92
C LEU A 172 -15.35 -3.43 -18.01
N VAL A 173 -15.50 -2.82 -16.84
CA VAL A 173 -16.63 -3.08 -15.94
C VAL A 173 -17.85 -2.36 -16.52
N PRO A 174 -18.94 -3.08 -16.87
CA PRO A 174 -20.12 -2.43 -17.44
C PRO A 174 -20.75 -1.42 -16.49
N ARG A 175 -21.37 -0.36 -17.04
CA ARG A 175 -21.97 0.72 -16.24
C ARG A 175 -23.05 0.24 -15.27
N SER A 176 -23.82 -0.77 -15.67
CA SER A 176 -24.85 -1.42 -14.85
C SER A 176 -24.27 -2.03 -13.56
N LEU A 177 -23.10 -2.67 -13.67
CA LEU A 177 -22.36 -3.21 -12.54
C LEU A 177 -21.65 -2.12 -11.73
N HIS A 178 -20.98 -1.19 -12.42
CA HIS A 178 -20.21 -0.12 -11.80
C HIS A 178 -21.06 0.80 -10.91
N SER A 179 -22.24 1.21 -11.38
CA SER A 179 -23.10 2.16 -10.65
C SER A 179 -23.57 1.57 -9.32
N GLU A 180 -23.98 0.30 -9.33
CA GLU A 180 -24.41 -0.43 -8.14
C GLU A 180 -23.24 -0.71 -7.18
N LEU A 181 -22.06 -1.04 -7.72
CA LEU A 181 -20.83 -1.20 -6.92
C LEU A 181 -20.45 0.10 -6.19
N VAL A 182 -20.46 1.23 -6.91
CA VAL A 182 -20.17 2.55 -6.34
C VAL A 182 -21.17 2.90 -5.23
N TYR A 183 -22.46 2.62 -5.45
CA TYR A 183 -23.49 2.84 -4.44
C TYR A 183 -23.21 2.05 -3.15
N GLU A 184 -23.02 0.74 -3.25
CA GLU A 184 -22.78 -0.13 -2.09
C GLU A 184 -21.47 0.21 -1.36
N LEU A 185 -20.39 0.50 -2.08
CA LEU A 185 -19.13 0.93 -1.46
C LEU A 185 -19.24 2.31 -0.80
N ASN A 186 -20.04 3.23 -1.36
CA ASN A 186 -20.32 4.51 -0.71
C ASN A 186 -21.14 4.34 0.58
N LEU A 187 -22.07 3.37 0.64
CA LEU A 187 -22.77 3.04 1.88
C LEU A 187 -21.80 2.58 2.97
N ILE A 188 -20.78 1.79 2.62
CA ILE A 188 -19.71 1.42 3.56
C ILE A 188 -18.88 2.64 3.95
N ALA A 189 -18.47 3.47 3.00
CA ALA A 189 -17.65 4.65 3.26
C ALA A 189 -18.32 5.68 4.18
N GLN A 190 -19.66 5.75 4.15
CA GLN A 190 -20.45 6.64 5.01
C GLN A 190 -20.68 6.07 6.42
N LYS A 191 -20.36 4.80 6.68
CA LYS A 191 -20.52 4.22 8.01
C LYS A 191 -19.57 4.91 8.98
N GLU A 192 -20.17 5.50 10.01
CA GLU A 192 -19.40 6.02 11.13
C GLU A 192 -19.25 4.94 12.21
N PRO A 193 -18.07 4.85 12.83
CA PRO A 193 -16.88 5.64 12.55
C PRO A 193 -16.09 5.13 11.34
N ARG A 194 -15.52 6.07 10.58
CA ARG A 194 -14.67 5.74 9.41
C ARG A 194 -13.41 5.00 9.82
N ASP A 195 -13.09 3.92 9.11
CA ASP A 195 -11.82 3.22 9.24
C ASP A 195 -10.73 3.97 8.47
N ILE A 196 -9.83 4.62 9.20
CA ILE A 196 -8.73 5.39 8.62
C ILE A 196 -7.47 4.53 8.69
N HIS A 197 -6.78 4.41 7.55
CA HIS A 197 -5.58 3.62 7.44
C HIS A 197 -4.47 4.19 8.33
N PRO A 198 -3.83 3.37 9.20
CA PRO A 198 -2.73 3.83 10.05
C PRO A 198 -1.58 4.44 9.25
N GLY A 199 -0.99 5.53 9.73
CA GLY A 199 0.15 6.18 9.05
C GLY A 199 -0.20 7.03 7.82
N SER A 200 -1.43 6.98 7.31
CA SER A 200 -1.85 7.76 6.14
C SER A 200 -2.06 9.26 6.40
N GLY A 201 -1.98 9.70 7.65
CA GLY A 201 -2.29 11.08 8.04
C GLY A 201 -3.75 11.48 7.82
N GLY A 202 -4.68 10.51 7.83
CA GLY A 202 -6.11 10.76 7.60
C GLY A 202 -6.55 10.74 6.14
N LYS A 203 -5.63 10.44 5.21
CA LYS A 203 -5.86 10.55 3.76
C LYS A 203 -6.40 9.27 3.13
N VAL A 204 -6.27 8.12 3.80
CA VAL A 204 -6.73 6.84 3.26
C VAL A 204 -7.79 6.26 4.19
N GLN A 205 -8.97 6.02 3.64
CA GLN A 205 -10.08 5.34 4.31
C GLN A 205 -10.16 3.90 3.80
N ASP A 206 -9.98 2.96 4.72
CA ASP A 206 -10.16 1.53 4.45
C ASP A 206 -11.67 1.20 4.42
N LEU A 207 -12.16 0.63 3.33
CA LEU A 207 -13.54 0.09 3.25
C LEU A 207 -13.53 -1.43 3.53
N ILE A 208 -12.56 -2.12 2.93
CA ILE A 208 -12.25 -3.53 3.14
C ILE A 208 -10.72 -3.60 3.21
N HIS A 209 -10.17 -4.14 4.31
CA HIS A 209 -8.72 -4.24 4.44
C HIS A 209 -8.28 -5.57 5.09
N PRO A 210 -7.35 -6.32 4.48
CA PRO A 210 -6.95 -7.65 4.98
C PRO A 210 -6.21 -7.61 6.32
N SER A 211 -5.52 -6.51 6.64
CA SER A 211 -4.83 -6.34 7.93
C SER A 211 -5.76 -6.07 9.12
N LEU A 212 -7.08 -5.97 8.95
CA LEU A 212 -7.97 -5.66 10.07
C LEU A 212 -8.20 -6.88 10.98
N TYR A 213 -8.43 -8.06 10.41
CA TYR A 213 -8.55 -9.33 11.14
C TYR A 213 -7.57 -10.36 10.57
N PRO A 214 -6.25 -10.15 10.73
CA PRO A 214 -5.25 -11.10 10.28
C PRO A 214 -5.31 -12.39 11.11
N TYR A 215 -4.81 -13.49 10.56
CA TYR A 215 -4.54 -14.72 11.30
C TYR A 215 -3.28 -14.54 12.15
N MET A 216 -3.32 -15.04 13.39
CA MET A 216 -2.16 -15.17 14.27
C MET A 216 -2.08 -16.60 14.82
N GLY A 217 -0.91 -17.22 14.62
CA GLY A 217 -0.62 -18.56 15.10
C GLY A 217 -0.87 -18.74 16.60
N GLY A 218 -1.65 -19.75 16.97
CA GLY A 218 -1.97 -20.06 18.37
C GLY A 218 -2.90 -19.07 19.08
N ILE A 219 -3.36 -18.01 18.40
CA ILE A 219 -4.27 -17.00 18.95
C ILE A 219 -5.60 -16.98 18.19
N SER A 220 -5.56 -16.94 16.86
CA SER A 220 -6.78 -16.96 16.05
C SER A 220 -7.44 -18.35 16.10
N PRO A 221 -8.77 -18.42 16.23
CA PRO A 221 -9.48 -19.70 16.16
C PRO A 221 -9.32 -20.31 14.76
N VAL A 222 -9.38 -21.63 14.69
CA VAL A 222 -9.34 -22.37 13.43
C VAL A 222 -10.37 -23.50 13.50
N ASN A 223 -11.02 -23.78 12.37
CA ASN A 223 -11.99 -24.86 12.26
C ASN A 223 -11.33 -26.23 12.52
N PRO A 224 -12.06 -27.19 13.13
CA PRO A 224 -11.52 -28.53 13.37
C PRO A 224 -11.11 -29.22 12.06
N GLY A 225 -9.94 -29.85 12.06
CA GLY A 225 -9.46 -30.63 10.91
C GLY A 225 -8.64 -29.84 9.88
N VAL A 226 -8.50 -28.53 10.06
CA VAL A 226 -7.61 -27.69 9.23
C VAL A 226 -6.14 -28.01 9.54
N THR A 227 -5.35 -28.25 8.50
CA THR A 227 -3.90 -28.33 8.60
C THR A 227 -3.33 -26.93 8.79
N LEU A 228 -2.57 -26.73 9.87
CA LEU A 228 -1.97 -25.43 10.18
C LEU A 228 -0.61 -25.28 9.47
N PRO A 229 -0.28 -24.07 9.02
CA PRO A 229 1.05 -23.79 8.46
C PRO A 229 2.12 -23.93 9.54
N ARG A 230 3.33 -24.30 9.11
CA ARG A 230 4.47 -24.38 10.00
C ARG A 230 4.86 -23.00 10.51
N LEU A 231 5.04 -22.90 11.84
CA LEU A 231 5.51 -21.68 12.49
C LEU A 231 6.80 -21.97 13.25
N GLU A 232 7.76 -21.06 13.13
CA GLU A 232 9.02 -21.12 13.84
C GLU A 232 9.02 -20.06 14.94
N GLN A 233 9.02 -20.51 16.20
CA GLN A 233 8.91 -19.62 17.38
C GLN A 233 7.63 -18.74 17.35
N GLY A 234 6.57 -19.20 16.69
CA GLY A 234 5.30 -18.45 16.56
C GLY A 234 5.26 -17.49 15.38
N GLU A 235 6.25 -17.53 14.49
CA GLU A 235 6.36 -16.66 13.31
C GLU A 235 6.38 -17.49 12.02
N PHE A 236 5.79 -16.93 10.98
CA PHE A 236 6.02 -17.35 9.61
C PHE A 236 7.41 -16.89 9.20
N ARG A 237 8.27 -17.82 8.76
CA ARG A 237 9.64 -17.50 8.35
C ARG A 237 9.86 -17.95 6.91
N THR A 238 10.39 -17.05 6.10
CA THR A 238 10.81 -17.31 4.72
C THR A 238 12.14 -16.65 4.46
N ALA A 239 12.96 -17.22 3.59
CA ALA A 239 14.23 -16.63 3.18
C ALA A 239 14.13 -16.19 1.72
N GLN A 240 14.71 -15.05 1.38
CA GLN A 240 14.82 -14.57 0.02
C GLN A 240 16.28 -14.38 -0.35
N PHE A 241 16.68 -15.03 -1.43
CA PHE A 241 18.04 -15.01 -1.94
C PHE A 241 18.13 -14.07 -3.14
N THR A 242 18.99 -13.06 -3.02
CA THR A 242 19.43 -12.19 -4.13
C THR A 242 20.97 -12.14 -4.10
N ALA A 243 21.59 -11.04 -4.57
CA ALA A 243 22.98 -10.73 -4.22
C ALA A 243 23.24 -10.64 -2.70
N TYR A 244 22.17 -10.53 -1.88
CA TYR A 244 22.21 -10.54 -0.43
C TYR A 244 21.05 -11.41 0.08
N ASP A 245 21.28 -12.19 1.13
CA ASP A 245 20.25 -13.04 1.73
C ASP A 245 19.42 -12.24 2.74
N PHE A 246 18.09 -12.35 2.62
CA PHE A 246 17.13 -11.70 3.51
C PHE A 246 16.23 -12.73 4.18
N GLU A 247 16.12 -12.67 5.51
CA GLU A 247 15.10 -13.41 6.24
C GLU A 247 13.88 -12.51 6.47
N PHE A 248 12.70 -13.04 6.17
CA PHE A 248 11.43 -12.43 6.51
C PHE A 248 10.76 -13.23 7.63
N ALA A 249 10.32 -12.53 8.66
CA ALA A 249 9.56 -13.09 9.76
C ALA A 249 8.31 -12.25 10.00
N SER A 250 7.16 -12.88 10.23
CA SER A 250 5.96 -12.18 10.70
C SER A 250 5.11 -13.08 11.58
N ARG A 251 4.45 -12.49 12.58
CA ARG A 251 3.46 -13.21 13.40
C ARG A 251 2.08 -13.30 12.74
N TYR A 252 1.90 -12.61 11.63
CA TYR A 252 0.60 -12.37 11.00
C TYR A 252 0.53 -12.91 9.58
N ALA A 253 -0.62 -13.46 9.22
CA ALA A 253 -0.98 -13.76 7.83
C ALA A 253 -2.34 -13.16 7.46
N TRP A 254 -2.42 -12.58 6.27
CA TRP A 254 -3.67 -12.26 5.61
C TRP A 254 -4.33 -13.56 5.17
N ILE A 255 -5.66 -13.60 5.33
CA ILE A 255 -6.47 -14.78 5.01
C ILE A 255 -7.34 -14.48 3.78
N PRO A 256 -7.07 -15.10 2.62
CA PRO A 256 -7.91 -14.99 1.43
C PRO A 256 -9.31 -15.56 1.65
N SER A 257 -10.25 -15.10 0.82
CA SER A 257 -11.58 -15.70 0.70
C SER A 257 -11.60 -16.70 -0.45
N ILE A 258 -12.52 -17.66 -0.39
CA ILE A 258 -12.67 -18.69 -1.41
C ILE A 258 -13.68 -18.22 -2.47
N PHE A 259 -13.20 -18.08 -3.71
CA PHE A 259 -13.98 -17.70 -4.88
C PHE A 259 -14.14 -18.94 -5.77
N HIS A 260 -15.33 -19.54 -5.77
CA HIS A 260 -15.66 -20.66 -6.64
C HIS A 260 -16.11 -20.16 -8.01
N VAL A 261 -15.39 -20.59 -9.05
CA VAL A 261 -15.77 -20.35 -10.45
C VAL A 261 -16.66 -21.51 -10.90
N SER A 262 -17.83 -21.20 -11.45
CA SER A 262 -18.76 -22.18 -12.03
C SER A 262 -18.12 -23.09 -13.10
N ASP A 263 -18.66 -24.29 -13.25
CA ASP A 263 -18.17 -25.29 -14.23
C ASP A 263 -18.26 -24.81 -15.68
N ASP A 264 -19.24 -23.97 -16.00
CA ASP A 264 -19.38 -23.36 -17.32
C ASP A 264 -18.52 -22.09 -17.49
N GLY A 265 -17.98 -21.58 -16.39
CA GLY A 265 -17.18 -20.36 -16.32
C GLY A 265 -17.98 -19.07 -16.52
N GLN A 266 -19.31 -19.10 -16.39
CA GLN A 266 -20.14 -17.91 -16.62
C GLN A 266 -20.38 -17.11 -15.34
N ASP A 267 -20.03 -17.68 -14.18
CA ASP A 267 -20.29 -17.08 -12.88
C ASP A 267 -19.22 -17.39 -11.84
N VAL A 268 -19.14 -16.53 -10.82
CA VAL A 268 -18.29 -16.68 -9.64
C VAL A 268 -19.14 -16.57 -8.38
N HIS A 269 -18.87 -17.40 -7.38
CA HIS A 269 -19.49 -17.36 -6.07
C HIS A 269 -18.45 -17.33 -4.96
N ILE A 270 -18.54 -16.39 -4.03
CA ILE A 270 -17.66 -16.36 -2.85
C ILE A 270 -18.23 -17.28 -1.77
N GLU A 271 -17.57 -18.41 -1.51
CA GLU A 271 -18.05 -19.47 -0.60
C GLU A 271 -17.80 -19.16 0.87
N SER A 272 -16.81 -18.31 1.17
CA SER A 272 -16.43 -17.92 2.52
C SER A 272 -16.59 -16.41 2.77
N TYR A 273 -16.36 -15.94 3.99
CA TYR A 273 -16.50 -14.50 4.26
C TYR A 273 -15.32 -13.70 3.71
N ILE A 274 -15.53 -12.44 3.32
CA ILE A 274 -14.46 -11.50 2.95
C ILE A 274 -13.86 -10.90 4.21
N ASN A 275 -12.54 -11.04 4.38
CA ASN A 275 -11.85 -10.47 5.52
C ASN A 275 -11.99 -8.94 5.54
N GLY A 276 -12.31 -8.37 6.70
CA GLY A 276 -12.63 -6.95 6.86
C GLY A 276 -14.07 -6.53 6.49
N LEU A 277 -14.77 -7.29 5.64
CA LEU A 277 -16.20 -7.07 5.34
C LEU A 277 -17.13 -7.92 6.23
N GLY A 278 -16.67 -9.11 6.63
CA GLY A 278 -17.46 -10.09 7.39
C GLY A 278 -18.42 -10.88 6.51
N PRO A 279 -19.32 -11.69 7.07
CA PRO A 279 -20.07 -12.71 6.33
C PRO A 279 -21.12 -12.12 5.37
N ARG A 280 -21.47 -12.91 4.34
CA ARG A 280 -22.34 -12.50 3.21
C ARG A 280 -23.66 -11.92 3.66
N GLU A 281 -24.29 -12.45 4.71
CA GLU A 281 -25.62 -12.06 5.15
C GLU A 281 -25.69 -10.59 5.58
N ARG A 282 -24.54 -9.96 5.87
CA ARG A 282 -24.45 -8.54 6.20
C ARG A 282 -24.44 -7.62 4.98
N HIS A 283 -24.00 -8.15 3.84
CA HIS A 283 -23.70 -7.41 2.61
C HIS A 283 -24.00 -8.24 1.35
N PRO A 284 -25.21 -8.84 1.21
CA PRO A 284 -25.48 -9.82 0.17
C PRO A 284 -25.29 -9.26 -1.25
N ASP A 285 -25.70 -8.01 -1.45
CA ASP A 285 -25.63 -7.31 -2.73
C ASP A 285 -24.19 -6.95 -3.10
N LEU A 286 -23.44 -6.35 -2.18
CA LEU A 286 -22.03 -6.05 -2.39
C LEU A 286 -21.20 -7.31 -2.68
N TYR A 287 -21.47 -8.42 -1.98
CA TYR A 287 -20.81 -9.69 -2.29
C TYR A 287 -21.05 -10.11 -3.73
N ARG A 288 -22.30 -10.03 -4.20
CA ARG A 288 -22.64 -10.38 -5.56
C ARG A 288 -22.00 -9.43 -6.58
N LEU A 289 -21.91 -8.14 -6.28
CA LEU A 289 -21.23 -7.17 -7.12
C LEU A 289 -19.71 -7.44 -7.19
N ILE A 290 -19.07 -7.79 -6.07
CA ILE A 290 -17.64 -8.17 -6.03
C ILE A 290 -17.37 -9.43 -6.85
N GLU A 291 -18.23 -10.46 -6.75
CA GLU A 291 -18.17 -11.66 -7.61
C GLU A 291 -18.18 -11.29 -9.10
N LYS A 292 -19.08 -10.39 -9.48
CA LYS A 292 -19.23 -9.94 -10.85
C LYS A 292 -18.05 -9.13 -11.36
N VAL A 293 -17.51 -8.23 -10.54
CA VAL A 293 -16.28 -7.50 -10.90
C VAL A 293 -15.12 -8.47 -11.06
N PHE A 294 -14.95 -9.42 -10.13
CA PHE A 294 -13.89 -10.42 -10.21
C PHE A 294 -14.00 -11.28 -11.47
N LEU A 295 -15.21 -11.71 -11.83
CA LEU A 295 -15.49 -12.45 -13.07
C LEU A 295 -15.01 -11.69 -14.32
N VAL A 296 -15.26 -10.38 -14.38
CA VAL A 296 -14.82 -9.50 -15.48
C VAL A 296 -13.30 -9.29 -15.49
N VAL A 297 -12.67 -9.20 -14.31
CA VAL A 297 -11.21 -9.02 -14.15
C VAL A 297 -10.44 -10.30 -14.48
N LEU A 298 -11.04 -11.47 -14.27
CA LEU A 298 -10.35 -12.76 -14.30
C LEU A 298 -9.57 -13.05 -15.62
N PRO A 299 -10.08 -12.76 -16.83
CA PRO A 299 -9.31 -12.97 -18.05
C PRO A 299 -8.04 -12.12 -18.15
N GLN A 300 -8.06 -10.89 -17.61
CA GLN A 300 -6.87 -10.03 -17.57
C GLN A 300 -5.88 -10.53 -16.51
N LEU A 301 -6.39 -10.96 -15.35
CA LEU A 301 -5.58 -11.53 -14.28
C LEU A 301 -4.91 -12.85 -14.68
N GLU A 302 -5.58 -13.67 -15.50
CA GLU A 302 -4.99 -14.85 -16.12
C GLU A 302 -3.78 -14.47 -16.97
N ARG A 303 -3.91 -13.50 -17.89
CA ARG A 303 -2.79 -13.05 -18.74
C ARG A 303 -1.61 -12.57 -17.90
N THR A 304 -1.87 -11.85 -16.81
CA THR A 304 -0.83 -11.46 -15.84
C THR A 304 -0.16 -12.67 -15.19
N ARG A 305 -0.93 -13.67 -14.73
CA ARG A 305 -0.40 -14.84 -14.03
C ARG A 305 0.38 -15.78 -14.95
N GLU A 306 -0.03 -15.87 -16.21
CA GLU A 306 0.58 -16.71 -17.24
C GLU A 306 1.70 -16.01 -18.01
N TRP A 307 1.96 -14.74 -17.70
CA TRP A 307 3.07 -14.01 -18.29
C TRP A 307 4.38 -14.64 -17.87
N ASP A 308 5.08 -15.21 -18.85
CA ASP A 308 6.45 -15.70 -18.68
C ASP A 308 7.41 -14.59 -19.08
N TYR A 309 8.11 -14.03 -18.09
CA TYR A 309 9.06 -12.96 -18.35
C TYR A 309 10.31 -13.55 -19.01
N SER A 310 10.63 -13.09 -20.21
CA SER A 310 11.92 -13.30 -20.85
C SER A 310 12.62 -11.97 -21.06
N TYR A 311 13.88 -11.89 -20.68
CA TYR A 311 14.68 -10.72 -21.00
C TYR A 311 15.00 -10.69 -22.48
N GLU A 312 14.72 -9.54 -23.09
CA GLU A 312 15.05 -9.27 -24.47
C GLU A 312 16.03 -8.11 -24.53
N GLU A 313 17.14 -8.35 -25.22
CA GLU A 313 18.16 -7.33 -25.46
C GLU A 313 17.54 -6.14 -26.20
N SER A 314 17.66 -4.95 -25.62
CA SER A 314 17.02 -3.78 -26.19
C SER A 314 17.71 -3.35 -27.50
N ALA A 315 17.01 -2.58 -28.34
CA ALA A 315 17.66 -1.99 -29.52
C ALA A 315 18.79 -1.02 -29.15
N SER A 316 18.73 -0.39 -27.97
CA SER A 316 19.79 0.52 -27.51
C SER A 316 20.99 -0.24 -26.94
N GLU A 317 20.73 -1.31 -26.19
CA GLU A 317 21.73 -2.25 -25.69
C GLU A 317 22.50 -2.91 -26.84
N ARG A 318 21.81 -3.42 -27.87
CA ARG A 318 22.47 -3.96 -29.08
C ARG A 318 23.44 -2.99 -29.71
N ARG A 319 22.99 -1.76 -29.96
CA ARG A 319 23.86 -0.71 -30.52
C ARG A 319 25.08 -0.45 -29.64
N TRP A 320 24.90 -0.53 -28.33
CA TRP A 320 25.98 -0.40 -27.38
C TRP A 320 26.96 -1.57 -27.43
N MET A 321 26.48 -2.81 -27.47
CA MET A 321 27.33 -4.00 -27.62
C MET A 321 28.12 -3.96 -28.94
N GLU A 322 27.49 -3.56 -30.04
CA GLU A 322 28.20 -3.36 -31.33
C GLU A 322 29.29 -2.29 -31.24
N ARG A 323 29.05 -1.19 -30.49
CA ARG A 323 30.07 -0.15 -30.23
C ARG A 323 31.22 -0.69 -29.41
N LEU A 324 30.92 -1.50 -28.39
CA LEU A 324 31.89 -2.13 -27.51
C LEU A 324 32.85 -3.04 -28.30
N ASP A 325 32.31 -3.86 -29.20
CA ASP A 325 33.10 -4.79 -30.03
C ASP A 325 34.03 -4.06 -31.01
N LEU A 326 33.62 -2.89 -31.52
CA LEU A 326 34.38 -2.14 -32.53
C LEU A 326 35.42 -1.18 -31.94
N ARG A 327 35.42 -0.91 -30.64
CA ARG A 327 36.25 0.14 -30.02
C ARG A 327 37.76 -0.16 -30.04
N GLU A 328 38.16 -1.43 -30.12
CA GLU A 328 39.55 -1.87 -29.93
C GLU A 328 40.36 -1.88 -31.24
N GLU A 329 39.69 -1.89 -32.41
CA GLU A 329 40.32 -2.01 -33.73
C GLU A 329 39.63 -1.11 -34.77
N THR A 330 39.65 0.22 -34.58
CA THR A 330 38.99 1.15 -35.52
C THR A 330 39.78 2.41 -35.82
N THR A 331 39.50 3.00 -36.99
CA THR A 331 39.97 4.33 -37.37
C THR A 331 38.93 5.39 -37.00
N ARG A 332 39.36 6.63 -36.77
CA ARG A 332 38.45 7.73 -36.44
C ARG A 332 37.38 7.96 -37.52
N ALA A 333 37.74 7.76 -38.79
CA ALA A 333 36.83 7.85 -39.92
C ALA A 333 35.79 6.72 -39.94
N ALA A 334 36.22 5.47 -39.66
CA ALA A 334 35.32 4.33 -39.60
C ALA A 334 34.34 4.43 -38.43
N TRP A 335 34.81 4.87 -37.26
CA TRP A 335 33.98 5.11 -36.08
C TRP A 335 32.86 6.14 -36.33
N ARG A 336 33.19 7.29 -36.91
CA ARG A 336 32.20 8.32 -37.26
C ARG A 336 31.15 7.83 -38.26
N ALA A 337 31.58 7.07 -39.28
CA ALA A 337 30.66 6.48 -40.25
C ALA A 337 29.72 5.44 -39.60
N PHE A 338 30.23 4.68 -38.64
CA PHE A 338 29.46 3.72 -37.87
C PHE A 338 28.38 4.41 -37.00
N LEU A 339 28.75 5.47 -36.27
CA LEU A 339 27.80 6.24 -35.45
C LEU A 339 26.69 6.89 -36.29
N ASP A 340 27.00 7.44 -37.46
CA ASP A 340 26.00 8.01 -38.38
C ASP A 340 24.99 6.95 -38.85
N ASN A 341 25.44 5.71 -39.09
CA ASN A 341 24.56 4.60 -39.45
C ASN A 341 23.65 4.20 -38.27
N GLN A 342 24.20 4.08 -37.06
CA GLN A 342 23.40 3.79 -35.87
C GLN A 342 22.38 4.90 -35.58
N ALA A 343 22.72 6.17 -35.81
CA ALA A 343 21.81 7.30 -35.67
C ALA A 343 20.62 7.20 -36.64
N LYS A 344 20.88 6.89 -37.92
CA LYS A 344 19.81 6.65 -38.92
C LYS A 344 18.92 5.46 -38.53
N THR A 345 19.53 4.39 -38.04
CA THR A 345 18.79 3.20 -37.58
C THR A 345 17.90 3.53 -36.38
N LYS A 346 18.40 4.31 -35.42
CA LYS A 346 17.64 4.77 -34.24
C LYS A 346 16.45 5.64 -34.63
N GLU A 347 16.63 6.58 -35.56
CA GLU A 347 15.56 7.45 -36.06
C GLU A 347 14.47 6.64 -36.81
N ALA A 348 14.89 5.69 -37.66
CA ALA A 348 13.97 4.81 -38.37
C ALA A 348 13.16 3.92 -37.40
N GLN A 349 13.80 3.37 -36.37
CA GLN A 349 13.12 2.59 -35.32
C GLN A 349 12.11 3.44 -34.54
N ALA A 350 12.47 4.68 -34.16
CA ALA A 350 11.58 5.57 -33.43
C ALA A 350 10.33 5.92 -34.25
N THR A 351 10.51 6.17 -35.56
CA THR A 351 9.40 6.46 -36.48
C THR A 351 8.50 5.24 -36.70
N ALA A 352 9.10 4.04 -36.86
CA ALA A 352 8.35 2.79 -37.00
C ALA A 352 7.52 2.48 -35.75
N GLU A 353 8.08 2.70 -34.55
CA GLU A 353 7.38 2.49 -33.29
C GLU A 353 6.24 3.50 -33.08
N GLU A 354 6.46 4.77 -33.44
CA GLU A 354 5.40 5.78 -33.41
C GLU A 354 4.24 5.41 -34.36
N GLN A 355 4.56 4.93 -35.57
CA GLN A 355 3.57 4.49 -36.54
C GLN A 355 2.81 3.26 -36.02
N ARG A 356 3.51 2.24 -35.50
CA ARG A 356 2.89 1.06 -34.89
C ARG A 356 1.90 1.43 -33.80
N ARG A 357 2.26 2.40 -32.94
CA ARG A 357 1.38 2.90 -31.88
C ARG A 357 0.13 3.58 -32.44
N LYS A 358 0.28 4.39 -33.50
CA LYS A 358 -0.87 5.01 -34.19
C LYS A 358 -1.76 3.95 -34.81
N ASP A 359 -1.19 2.95 -35.46
CA ASP A 359 -1.93 1.85 -36.10
C ASP A 359 -2.71 1.03 -35.06
N VAL A 360 -2.09 0.70 -33.92
CA VAL A 360 -2.74 0.01 -32.79
C VAL A 360 -3.90 0.84 -32.23
N ALA A 361 -3.70 2.14 -32.02
CA ALA A 361 -4.75 3.03 -31.53
C ALA A 361 -5.91 3.14 -32.53
N GLU A 362 -5.61 3.28 -33.82
CA GLU A 362 -6.62 3.30 -34.88
C GLU A 362 -7.39 1.97 -34.99
N GLN A 363 -6.70 0.84 -34.89
CA GLN A 363 -7.32 -0.48 -34.96
C GLN A 363 -8.20 -0.76 -33.75
N LEU A 364 -7.73 -0.41 -32.55
CA LEU A 364 -8.55 -0.45 -31.34
C LEU A 364 -9.80 0.42 -31.50
N GLN A 365 -9.67 1.64 -32.04
CA GLN A 365 -10.81 2.50 -32.29
C GLN A 365 -11.79 1.87 -33.29
N ARG A 366 -11.30 1.23 -34.36
CA ARG A 366 -12.16 0.51 -35.31
C ARG A 366 -12.86 -0.70 -34.69
N GLU A 367 -12.18 -1.46 -33.82
CA GLU A 367 -12.80 -2.56 -33.08
C GLU A 367 -13.92 -2.05 -32.17
N LEU A 368 -13.70 -0.91 -31.50
CA LEU A 368 -14.71 -0.23 -30.69
C LEU A 368 -15.89 0.25 -31.55
N ASP A 369 -15.64 0.89 -32.68
CA ASP A 369 -16.69 1.40 -33.58
C ASP A 369 -17.54 0.25 -34.19
N ASN A 370 -16.92 -0.91 -34.44
CA ASN A 370 -17.61 -2.11 -34.94
C ASN A 370 -18.46 -2.79 -33.87
N ILE A 371 -18.16 -2.56 -32.60
CA ILE A 371 -18.95 -3.04 -31.45
C ILE A 371 -19.82 -1.86 -31.02
N THR A 372 -20.85 -1.60 -31.84
CA THR A 372 -21.68 -0.39 -31.82
C THR A 372 -22.19 0.01 -30.43
N GLU A 373 -22.37 -0.95 -29.53
CA GLU A 373 -22.43 -0.72 -28.09
C GLU A 373 -21.79 -1.95 -27.41
N PHE A 374 -20.90 -1.74 -26.46
CA PHE A 374 -20.37 -2.79 -25.56
C PHE A 374 -21.48 -3.64 -24.91
N HIS A 375 -22.72 -3.14 -24.93
CA HIS A 375 -23.95 -3.72 -24.37
C HIS A 375 -24.87 -4.45 -25.37
N SER A 376 -24.49 -4.50 -26.66
CA SER A 376 -25.35 -5.06 -27.73
C SER A 376 -24.62 -6.09 -28.61
N LEU A 377 -23.76 -6.93 -28.03
CA LEU A 377 -23.33 -8.16 -28.69
C LEU A 377 -24.47 -9.20 -28.68
N ASP A 378 -24.39 -10.24 -29.52
CA ASP A 378 -25.41 -11.30 -29.58
C ASP A 378 -25.58 -12.02 -28.22
N ASP A 379 -26.53 -12.95 -28.08
CA ASP A 379 -26.73 -13.70 -26.82
C ASP A 379 -25.88 -14.99 -26.75
N SER A 380 -24.80 -15.12 -27.55
CA SER A 380 -23.91 -16.29 -27.43
C SER A 380 -23.26 -16.36 -26.04
N VAL A 381 -22.91 -17.56 -25.57
CA VAL A 381 -22.33 -17.73 -24.23
C VAL A 381 -20.86 -17.30 -24.24
N ALA A 382 -20.47 -16.39 -23.35
CA ALA A 382 -19.07 -16.12 -23.01
C ALA A 382 -18.80 -16.50 -21.56
N ALA A 383 -17.63 -17.08 -21.34
CA ALA A 383 -17.23 -17.65 -20.07
C ALA A 383 -15.78 -17.29 -19.78
N VAL A 384 -15.32 -17.55 -18.58
CA VAL A 384 -13.90 -17.46 -18.24
C VAL A 384 -13.11 -18.63 -18.85
N PRO A 385 -11.77 -18.54 -18.86
CA PRO A 385 -10.88 -19.58 -19.38
C PRO A 385 -11.13 -20.94 -18.72
N GLU A 386 -10.98 -22.02 -19.51
CA GLU A 386 -11.27 -23.39 -19.07
C GLU A 386 -10.43 -23.80 -17.85
N LYS A 387 -9.21 -23.27 -17.73
CA LYS A 387 -8.29 -23.52 -16.62
C LYS A 387 -8.87 -23.16 -15.25
N TYR A 388 -9.77 -22.18 -15.16
CA TYR A 388 -10.36 -21.73 -13.89
C TYR A 388 -11.74 -22.31 -13.62
N ARG A 389 -12.39 -22.95 -14.59
CA ARG A 389 -13.75 -23.47 -14.42
C ARG A 389 -13.81 -24.58 -13.37
N GLY A 390 -14.81 -24.52 -12.51
CA GLY A 390 -14.99 -25.47 -11.39
C GLY A 390 -13.92 -25.36 -10.30
N LYS A 391 -13.05 -24.34 -10.32
CA LYS A 391 -11.99 -24.17 -9.31
C LYS A 391 -12.39 -23.20 -8.22
N CYS A 392 -11.91 -23.48 -7.01
CA CYS A 392 -11.93 -22.57 -5.87
C CYS A 392 -10.60 -21.79 -5.84
N LEU A 393 -10.68 -20.48 -6.03
CA LEU A 393 -9.53 -19.57 -6.00
C LEU A 393 -9.44 -18.88 -4.65
N LYS A 394 -8.22 -18.71 -4.14
CA LYS A 394 -7.94 -17.92 -2.94
C LYS A 394 -7.71 -16.47 -3.35
N VAL A 395 -8.57 -15.56 -2.90
CA VAL A 395 -8.53 -14.14 -3.28
C VAL A 395 -8.63 -13.25 -2.06
N ILE A 396 -7.67 -12.36 -1.87
CA ILE A 396 -7.74 -11.28 -0.88
C ILE A 396 -8.42 -10.08 -1.55
N VAL A 397 -9.41 -9.51 -0.88
CA VAL A 397 -10.13 -8.32 -1.34
C VAL A 397 -9.72 -7.13 -0.48
N LYS A 398 -9.44 -6.00 -1.13
CA LYS A 398 -9.16 -4.72 -0.48
C LYS A 398 -9.94 -3.63 -1.20
N ALA A 399 -10.49 -2.67 -0.48
CA ALA A 399 -11.15 -1.50 -1.05
C ALA A 399 -10.83 -0.29 -0.20
N ALA A 400 -10.45 0.82 -0.84
CA ALA A 400 -10.03 2.03 -0.14
C ALA A 400 -10.38 3.30 -0.92
N ASN A 401 -10.61 4.37 -0.18
CA ASN A 401 -10.75 5.72 -0.70
C ASN A 401 -9.55 6.56 -0.26
N TYR A 402 -8.82 7.13 -1.21
CA TYR A 402 -7.87 8.21 -0.94
C TYR A 402 -8.66 9.51 -0.97
N VAL A 403 -8.76 10.20 0.16
CA VAL A 403 -9.52 11.44 0.32
C VAL A 403 -8.54 12.56 0.68
N LEU A 404 -8.46 13.57 -0.18
CA LEU A 404 -7.52 14.69 -0.02
C LEU A 404 -8.28 15.98 0.22
N GLN A 405 -7.79 16.75 1.19
CA GLN A 405 -8.17 18.15 1.36
C GLN A 405 -7.43 19.04 0.35
N PRO A 406 -7.91 20.26 0.10
CA PRO A 406 -7.19 21.23 -0.72
C PRO A 406 -5.74 21.42 -0.25
N GLY A 407 -4.80 21.34 -1.19
CA GLY A 407 -3.37 21.43 -0.93
C GLY A 407 -2.71 20.18 -0.33
N GLN A 408 -3.45 19.09 -0.11
CA GLN A 408 -2.85 17.82 0.34
C GLN A 408 -2.32 16.98 -0.83
N GLU A 409 -1.23 16.27 -0.55
CA GLU A 409 -0.67 15.23 -1.40
C GLU A 409 -0.49 13.92 -0.63
N TYR A 410 -0.45 12.82 -1.37
CA TYR A 410 -0.11 11.50 -0.85
C TYR A 410 0.79 10.78 -1.85
N VAL A 411 1.86 10.17 -1.34
CA VAL A 411 2.81 9.34 -2.07
C VAL A 411 2.91 8.02 -1.34
N GLY A 412 2.83 6.90 -2.08
CA GLY A 412 2.98 5.57 -1.51
C GLY A 412 4.44 5.19 -1.30
N THR A 413 4.68 4.13 -0.53
CA THR A 413 6.01 3.51 -0.40
C THR A 413 6.16 2.36 -1.40
N TRP A 414 7.40 2.02 -1.73
CA TRP A 414 7.67 0.87 -2.62
C TRP A 414 7.42 -0.44 -1.87
N HIS A 415 6.51 -1.26 -2.39
CA HIS A 415 6.13 -2.52 -1.75
C HIS A 415 5.71 -3.59 -2.76
N MET A 416 5.64 -4.83 -2.27
CA MET A 416 4.89 -5.94 -2.89
C MET A 416 3.64 -6.19 -2.03
N GLU A 417 2.58 -6.76 -2.59
CA GLU A 417 1.39 -7.07 -1.80
C GLU A 417 1.67 -8.29 -0.92
N GLY A 418 1.58 -8.07 0.39
CA GLY A 418 1.76 -9.12 1.38
C GLY A 418 3.20 -9.58 1.60
N MET A 419 3.34 -10.52 2.53
CA MET A 419 4.58 -11.21 2.86
C MET A 419 4.72 -12.49 2.02
N PRO A 420 5.94 -13.03 1.82
CA PRO A 420 6.13 -14.19 0.94
C PRO A 420 5.34 -15.44 1.35
N HIS A 421 5.13 -15.69 2.65
CA HIS A 421 4.33 -16.82 3.14
C HIS A 421 2.84 -16.73 2.79
N GLU A 422 2.36 -15.57 2.33
CA GLU A 422 0.98 -15.37 1.87
C GLU A 422 0.79 -15.75 0.40
N GLN A 423 1.89 -16.01 -0.33
CA GLN A 423 1.92 -16.55 -1.69
C GLN A 423 0.96 -15.84 -2.66
N ILE A 424 0.89 -14.50 -2.56
CA ILE A 424 0.20 -13.68 -3.56
C ILE A 424 1.03 -13.71 -4.84
N VAL A 425 0.44 -14.16 -5.94
CA VAL A 425 1.09 -14.32 -7.25
C VAL A 425 0.76 -13.21 -8.24
N ALA A 426 -0.41 -12.59 -8.13
CA ALA A 426 -0.85 -11.53 -9.02
C ALA A 426 -1.83 -10.59 -8.32
N SER A 427 -1.80 -9.33 -8.73
CA SER A 427 -2.63 -8.27 -8.17
C SER A 427 -3.45 -7.61 -9.27
N ALA A 428 -4.69 -7.26 -8.97
CA ALA A 428 -5.57 -6.44 -9.79
C ALA A 428 -6.02 -5.23 -8.97
N ILE A 429 -5.95 -4.04 -9.54
CA ILE A 429 -6.46 -2.80 -8.97
C ILE A 429 -7.45 -2.20 -9.96
N TYR A 430 -8.70 -2.09 -9.53
CA TYR A 430 -9.74 -1.38 -10.25
C TYR A 430 -9.92 0.02 -9.68
N TYR A 431 -9.43 1.03 -10.42
CA TYR A 431 -9.64 2.44 -10.15
C TYR A 431 -11.03 2.83 -10.65
N TYR A 432 -12.04 2.60 -9.81
CA TYR A 432 -13.44 2.68 -10.22
C TYR A 432 -14.02 4.09 -10.18
N GLN A 433 -13.41 5.03 -9.46
CA GLN A 433 -13.85 6.43 -9.43
C GLN A 433 -12.70 7.35 -9.01
N ALA A 434 -12.55 8.47 -9.70
CA ALA A 434 -11.67 9.56 -9.29
C ALA A 434 -12.34 10.90 -9.62
N ASP A 435 -12.28 11.84 -8.68
CA ASP A 435 -12.78 13.20 -8.90
C ASP A 435 -11.86 13.94 -9.91
N PRO A 436 -12.42 14.76 -10.83
CA PRO A 436 -11.63 15.47 -11.86
C PRO A 436 -10.51 16.36 -11.31
N GLU A 437 -10.64 16.82 -10.06
CA GLU A 437 -9.69 17.66 -9.37
C GLU A 437 -8.52 16.90 -8.72
N ILE A 438 -8.47 15.57 -8.86
CA ILE A 438 -7.30 14.76 -8.49
C ILE A 438 -6.25 14.86 -9.60
N ASP A 439 -5.05 15.36 -9.25
CA ASP A 439 -3.85 15.18 -10.06
C ASP A 439 -3.18 13.85 -9.66
N ASP A 440 -3.32 12.83 -10.50
CA ASP A 440 -2.81 11.48 -10.27
C ASP A 440 -1.60 11.21 -11.16
N ARG A 441 -0.43 11.04 -10.54
CA ARG A 441 0.82 10.71 -11.23
C ARG A 441 0.91 9.23 -11.61
N GLY A 442 -0.05 8.40 -11.21
CA GLY A 442 -0.15 6.99 -11.58
C GLY A 442 0.48 6.02 -10.59
N LEU A 443 0.67 4.79 -11.05
CA LEU A 443 1.25 3.68 -10.32
C LEU A 443 2.63 3.35 -10.91
N SER A 444 3.68 3.58 -10.13
CA SER A 444 5.05 3.30 -10.55
C SER A 444 5.40 1.85 -10.28
N PHE A 445 6.18 1.25 -11.17
CA PHE A 445 6.68 -0.12 -11.07
C PHE A 445 8.20 -0.15 -11.10
N ARG A 446 8.79 -1.09 -10.37
CA ARG A 446 10.20 -1.45 -10.46
C ARG A 446 10.37 -2.93 -10.14
N ARG A 447 11.43 -3.56 -10.66
CA ARG A 447 11.80 -4.94 -10.32
C ARG A 447 13.19 -5.00 -9.73
N ARG A 448 13.53 -6.12 -9.08
CA ARG A 448 14.90 -6.35 -8.65
C ARG A 448 15.80 -6.58 -9.85
N ARG A 449 17.05 -6.12 -9.73
CA ARG A 449 18.12 -6.38 -10.69
C ARG A 449 18.66 -7.79 -10.47
N ALA A 450 18.83 -8.54 -11.54
CA ALA A 450 19.56 -9.79 -11.63
C ALA A 450 20.98 -9.54 -12.13
N GLU A 451 21.91 -10.48 -11.89
CA GLU A 451 23.30 -10.36 -12.34
C GLU A 451 23.39 -10.28 -13.88
N GLU A 452 22.46 -10.94 -14.58
CA GLU A 452 22.39 -11.01 -16.04
C GLU A 452 21.67 -9.81 -16.69
N ASP A 453 21.19 -8.83 -15.91
CA ASP A 453 20.54 -7.65 -16.47
C ASP A 453 21.56 -6.64 -16.99
N PHE A 454 21.28 -6.02 -18.13
CA PHE A 454 22.10 -4.93 -18.63
C PHE A 454 21.80 -3.58 -17.95
N PRO A 455 22.82 -2.78 -17.64
CA PRO A 455 24.23 -3.20 -17.52
C PRO A 455 24.44 -4.16 -16.35
N SER A 456 25.26 -5.19 -16.57
CA SER A 456 25.67 -6.13 -15.51
C SER A 456 26.45 -5.37 -14.44
N THR A 457 26.24 -5.76 -13.19
CA THR A 457 26.96 -5.18 -12.03
C THR A 457 28.44 -5.53 -12.02
N GLU A 458 28.86 -6.56 -12.76
CA GLU A 458 30.24 -7.06 -12.76
C GLU A 458 31.03 -6.69 -14.03
N ASP A 459 30.34 -6.55 -15.17
CA ASP A 459 31.02 -6.63 -16.48
C ASP A 459 31.32 -5.30 -17.16
N TYR A 460 30.77 -4.17 -16.72
CA TYR A 460 30.98 -2.90 -17.42
C TYR A 460 31.74 -1.89 -16.56
N ARG A 461 32.59 -1.05 -17.15
CA ARG A 461 33.25 0.08 -16.46
C ARG A 461 33.10 1.34 -17.30
N HIS A 462 33.24 2.51 -16.70
CA HIS A 462 33.23 3.78 -17.46
C HIS A 462 34.36 3.82 -18.49
N GLU A 463 35.50 3.19 -18.19
CA GLU A 463 36.64 2.93 -19.08
C GLU A 463 36.25 2.14 -20.34
N HIS A 464 35.10 1.46 -20.36
CA HIS A 464 34.63 0.75 -21.55
C HIS A 464 34.17 1.68 -22.68
N PHE A 465 34.11 3.00 -22.43
CA PHE A 465 33.84 4.03 -23.43
C PHE A 465 35.08 4.60 -24.09
N ASP A 466 36.27 4.28 -23.59
CA ASP A 466 37.51 4.76 -24.20
C ASP A 466 37.74 3.98 -25.51
N ILE A 467 37.96 4.74 -26.60
CA ILE A 467 38.14 4.20 -27.95
C ILE A 467 39.62 4.34 -28.30
N ASN A 468 40.25 3.26 -28.75
CA ASN A 468 41.64 3.29 -29.21
C ASN A 468 41.66 3.41 -30.73
N TYR A 469 42.15 4.53 -31.26
CA TYR A 469 42.26 4.72 -32.70
C TYR A 469 43.59 4.16 -33.22
N THR A 470 43.54 3.35 -34.28
CA THR A 470 44.75 2.75 -34.88
C THR A 470 45.59 3.71 -35.72
N ASP A 471 45.11 4.94 -35.91
CA ASP A 471 45.71 5.95 -36.81
C ASP A 471 46.45 7.06 -36.03
N GLU A 472 46.62 6.90 -34.71
CA GLU A 472 47.42 7.81 -33.89
C GLU A 472 48.91 7.44 -34.04
N ASP A 473 49.68 8.31 -34.71
CA ASP A 473 51.13 8.17 -34.84
C ASP A 473 51.80 8.29 -33.45
N GLU A 474 52.65 7.32 -33.06
CA GLU A 474 53.36 7.24 -31.76
C GLU A 474 54.34 8.40 -31.45
N ASP A 475 54.39 9.45 -32.28
CA ASP A 475 55.44 10.50 -32.26
C ASP A 475 54.89 11.94 -32.03
N GLU A 476 53.62 12.12 -31.68
CA GLU A 476 53.15 13.42 -31.16
C GLU A 476 53.37 13.42 -29.63
N GLU A 477 54.28 14.30 -29.18
CA GLU A 477 54.53 14.57 -27.76
C GLU A 477 53.21 14.73 -27.00
N GLU A 478 53.19 14.34 -25.72
CA GLU A 478 52.11 14.61 -24.75
C GLU A 478 51.83 16.14 -24.66
N GLU A 479 51.28 16.75 -25.70
CA GLU A 479 50.48 17.95 -25.59
C GLU A 479 49.21 17.47 -24.91
N ASP A 480 49.02 17.89 -23.65
CA ASP A 480 47.80 17.72 -22.86
C ASP A 480 46.59 17.63 -23.80
N ASP A 481 46.15 16.41 -24.11
CA ASP A 481 44.98 16.20 -24.93
C ASP A 481 43.86 16.96 -24.23
N ASP A 482 43.52 18.12 -24.79
CA ASP A 482 42.33 18.87 -24.47
C ASP A 482 41.19 17.94 -24.88
N PHE A 483 40.91 16.98 -24.00
CA PHE A 483 39.80 16.07 -24.04
C PHE A 483 38.59 16.97 -24.06
N ASP A 484 38.13 17.29 -25.27
CA ASP A 484 37.13 18.31 -25.52
C ASP A 484 35.86 17.84 -24.79
N ALA A 485 35.70 18.33 -23.56
CA ALA A 485 34.69 17.87 -22.63
C ALA A 485 33.28 18.17 -23.17
N ASP A 486 33.20 18.97 -24.24
CA ASP A 486 32.00 19.37 -24.95
C ASP A 486 31.66 18.53 -26.19
N ASP A 487 32.53 17.63 -26.70
CA ASP A 487 32.13 16.68 -27.76
C ASP A 487 31.34 15.50 -27.18
N LYS A 488 30.08 15.77 -26.86
CA LYS A 488 29.09 14.80 -26.35
C LYS A 488 28.74 13.70 -27.36
N SER A 489 29.25 13.74 -28.60
CA SER A 489 28.87 12.81 -29.65
C SER A 489 29.63 11.47 -29.61
N GLU A 490 30.83 11.44 -29.02
CA GLU A 490 31.63 10.20 -28.92
C GLU A 490 31.23 9.33 -27.71
N ARG A 491 30.51 9.90 -26.73
CA ARG A 491 30.01 9.21 -25.52
C ARG A 491 28.52 8.85 -25.61
N ASP A 492 28.09 8.19 -26.68
CA ASP A 492 26.70 7.71 -26.84
C ASP A 492 26.46 6.46 -25.97
N TYR A 493 26.25 6.66 -24.65
CA TYR A 493 25.75 5.60 -23.76
C TYR A 493 24.39 5.10 -24.28
N PRO A 494 24.04 3.80 -24.15
CA PRO A 494 22.73 3.32 -24.60
C PRO A 494 21.62 4.08 -23.89
N SER A 495 20.53 4.36 -24.61
CA SER A 495 19.43 5.16 -24.08
C SER A 495 18.75 4.52 -22.87
N ASP A 496 18.89 3.19 -22.72
CA ASP A 496 18.36 2.44 -21.58
C ASP A 496 19.35 2.36 -20.42
N TRP A 497 20.57 2.90 -20.57
CA TRP A 497 21.49 3.03 -19.45
C TRP A 497 20.85 3.90 -18.37
N GLU A 498 20.97 3.51 -17.11
CA GLU A 498 20.43 4.33 -16.02
C GLU A 498 21.34 5.52 -15.78
N TYR A 499 20.78 6.70 -15.50
CA TYR A 499 21.56 7.91 -15.27
C TYR A 499 21.37 8.42 -13.83
N THR A 500 22.40 9.09 -13.33
CA THR A 500 22.39 9.90 -12.12
C THR A 500 22.52 11.38 -12.49
N GLU A 501 21.98 12.25 -11.66
CA GLU A 501 22.17 13.70 -11.78
C GLU A 501 23.08 14.16 -10.65
N TYR A 502 24.24 14.72 -11.02
CA TYR A 502 25.16 15.34 -10.09
C TYR A 502 25.47 16.74 -10.60
N ASP A 503 25.18 17.75 -9.77
CA ASP A 503 25.39 19.17 -10.10
C ASP A 503 24.70 19.63 -11.39
N GLY A 504 23.48 19.11 -11.65
CA GLY A 504 22.71 19.42 -12.86
C GLY A 504 23.23 18.74 -14.15
N VAL A 505 24.27 17.91 -14.05
CA VAL A 505 24.80 17.13 -15.17
C VAL A 505 24.32 15.70 -15.08
N ARG A 506 23.59 15.25 -16.10
CA ARG A 506 23.15 13.86 -16.25
C ARG A 506 24.35 13.00 -16.66
N ARG A 507 24.76 12.08 -15.80
CA ARG A 507 25.85 11.13 -16.04
C ARG A 507 25.32 9.69 -15.96
N PRO A 508 25.78 8.78 -16.82
CA PRO A 508 25.44 7.36 -16.72
C PRO A 508 25.94 6.80 -15.38
N TRP A 509 25.19 5.89 -14.76
CA TRP A 509 25.66 5.19 -13.56
C TRP A 509 26.91 4.38 -13.88
N THR A 510 27.91 4.43 -13.00
CA THR A 510 28.98 3.42 -13.01
C THR A 510 28.38 2.10 -12.54
N THR A 511 28.91 0.97 -13.02
CA THR A 511 28.44 -0.37 -12.61
C THR A 511 28.49 -0.59 -11.11
N THR A 512 29.52 -0.07 -10.45
CA THR A 512 29.65 -0.08 -8.98
C THR A 512 28.64 0.80 -8.24
N GLY A 513 27.91 1.66 -8.96
CA GLY A 513 26.86 2.54 -8.42
C GLY A 513 25.45 2.13 -8.88
N LEU A 514 25.29 1.06 -9.66
CA LEU A 514 23.97 0.62 -10.10
C LEU A 514 23.07 0.32 -8.91
N ARG A 515 21.80 0.71 -9.07
CA ARG A 515 20.77 0.39 -8.08
C ARG A 515 20.47 -1.10 -8.16
N ASN A 516 20.11 -1.67 -7.01
CA ASN A 516 19.67 -3.07 -6.90
C ASN A 516 18.26 -3.33 -7.48
N TYR A 517 17.69 -2.33 -8.14
CA TYR A 517 16.39 -2.37 -8.80
C TYR A 517 16.47 -1.65 -10.13
N ILE A 518 15.59 -2.03 -11.04
CA ILE A 518 15.39 -1.40 -12.34
C ILE A 518 14.03 -0.72 -12.30
N ASP A 519 14.02 0.60 -12.46
CA ASP A 519 12.79 1.38 -12.58
C ASP A 519 12.12 1.08 -13.93
N LEU A 520 10.91 0.51 -13.87
CA LEU A 520 10.18 0.07 -15.07
C LEU A 520 9.35 1.21 -15.67
N GLY A 521 9.00 2.21 -14.86
CA GLY A 521 8.20 3.36 -15.28
C GLY A 521 6.88 3.47 -14.52
N THR A 522 6.01 4.36 -14.99
CA THR A 522 4.75 4.69 -14.31
C THR A 522 3.58 4.55 -15.25
N VAL A 523 2.55 3.84 -14.80
CA VAL A 523 1.30 3.64 -15.53
C VAL A 523 0.26 4.61 -14.99
N GLN A 524 -0.36 5.37 -15.88
CA GLN A 524 -1.44 6.27 -15.49
C GLN A 524 -2.62 5.48 -14.89
N ALA A 525 -3.07 5.86 -13.70
CA ALA A 525 -4.13 5.14 -12.98
C ALA A 525 -5.52 5.72 -13.24
N THR A 526 -5.62 7.05 -13.38
CA THR A 526 -6.89 7.79 -13.54
C THR A 526 -6.73 8.93 -14.56
N GLY A 527 -7.82 9.64 -14.90
CA GLY A 527 -7.76 10.75 -15.86
C GLY A 527 -7.41 10.33 -17.29
N VAL A 528 -7.73 9.07 -17.64
CA VAL A 528 -7.49 8.49 -18.96
C VAL A 528 -8.66 8.86 -19.87
N SER A 529 -8.39 9.09 -21.16
CA SER A 529 -9.43 9.21 -22.18
C SER A 529 -10.32 7.97 -22.18
N SER A 530 -11.51 8.13 -21.60
CA SER A 530 -12.58 7.13 -21.52
C SER A 530 -12.97 6.64 -22.92
N ARG A 531 -13.22 5.34 -23.04
CA ARG A 531 -13.78 4.70 -24.26
C ARG A 531 -15.28 5.01 -24.40
N SER A 532 -15.92 5.35 -23.28
CA SER A 532 -17.34 5.65 -23.14
C SER A 532 -17.55 7.15 -22.93
N SER A 533 -18.71 7.69 -23.33
CA SER A 533 -19.15 9.03 -22.88
C SER A 533 -19.27 9.11 -21.35
N GLU A 534 -19.28 7.96 -20.70
CA GLU A 534 -19.51 7.73 -19.30
C GLU A 534 -18.48 6.71 -18.76
N PRO A 535 -17.30 7.16 -18.30
CA PRO A 535 -16.24 6.27 -17.84
C PRO A 535 -16.67 5.43 -16.63
N THR A 536 -16.28 4.15 -16.65
CA THR A 536 -16.41 3.24 -15.51
C THR A 536 -15.05 2.96 -14.87
N GLY A 537 -13.96 3.46 -15.42
CA GLY A 537 -12.64 3.48 -14.78
C GLY A 537 -11.63 2.53 -15.42
N ARG A 538 -10.52 2.26 -14.72
CA ARG A 538 -9.39 1.48 -15.26
C ARG A 538 -9.04 0.30 -14.36
N ILE A 539 -8.75 -0.85 -14.95
CA ILE A 539 -8.17 -2.01 -14.26
C ILE A 539 -6.70 -2.11 -14.64
N ILE A 540 -5.83 -2.18 -13.63
CA ILE A 540 -4.40 -2.50 -13.78
C ILE A 540 -4.16 -3.85 -13.13
N THR A 541 -3.57 -4.80 -13.85
CA THR A 541 -3.12 -6.08 -13.29
C THR A 541 -1.61 -6.21 -13.44
N PHE A 542 -0.95 -6.82 -12.46
CA PHE A 542 0.49 -7.01 -12.48
C PHE A 542 0.91 -8.21 -11.63
N PRO A 543 2.02 -8.90 -11.97
CA PRO A 543 2.54 -9.99 -11.16
C PRO A 543 3.02 -9.45 -9.81
N ASN A 544 2.83 -10.18 -8.73
CA ASN A 544 3.20 -9.68 -7.40
C ASN A 544 4.71 -9.75 -7.09
N TRP A 545 5.52 -10.27 -8.01
CA TRP A 545 6.98 -10.30 -7.87
C TRP A 545 7.66 -8.98 -8.20
N ILE A 546 6.95 -8.05 -8.86
CA ILE A 546 7.42 -6.68 -9.07
C ILE A 546 6.93 -5.76 -7.96
N GLN A 547 7.74 -4.75 -7.65
CA GLN A 547 7.40 -3.72 -6.68
C GLN A 547 6.60 -2.61 -7.34
N HIS A 548 5.70 -2.03 -6.56
CA HIS A 548 4.90 -0.90 -7.02
C HIS A 548 4.75 0.16 -5.93
N LYS A 549 4.37 1.38 -6.34
CA LYS A 549 3.95 2.45 -5.43
C LYS A 549 2.99 3.42 -6.10
N VAL A 550 2.16 4.08 -5.30
CA VAL A 550 1.44 5.29 -5.74
C VAL A 550 2.48 6.40 -5.98
N ALA A 551 2.68 6.79 -7.24
CA ALA A 551 3.70 7.75 -7.65
C ALA A 551 3.48 9.14 -7.02
N GLY A 552 2.22 9.49 -6.83
CA GLY A 552 1.77 10.69 -6.16
C GLY A 552 0.34 11.04 -6.57
N ILE A 553 -0.49 11.38 -5.61
CA ILE A 553 -1.80 12.00 -5.85
C ILE A 553 -1.87 13.31 -5.10
N SER A 554 -2.44 14.34 -5.72
CA SER A 554 -2.62 15.64 -5.09
C SER A 554 -3.96 16.26 -5.45
N HIS A 555 -4.45 17.13 -4.57
CA HIS A 555 -5.59 17.96 -4.92
C HIS A 555 -5.10 19.15 -5.77
N SER A 556 -5.69 19.32 -6.97
CA SER A 556 -5.33 20.39 -7.90
C SER A 556 -5.59 21.82 -7.37
N SER A 557 -6.46 21.96 -6.37
CA SER A 557 -6.75 23.22 -5.69
C SER A 557 -6.02 23.28 -4.34
N ALA A 558 -5.44 24.44 -4.04
CA ALA A 558 -4.92 24.77 -2.71
C ALA A 558 -5.89 25.63 -1.89
N ASP A 559 -7.09 25.93 -2.42
CA ASP A 559 -8.05 26.83 -1.77
C ASP A 559 -8.79 26.11 -0.63
N PRO A 560 -8.63 26.49 0.65
CA PRO A 560 -9.25 25.79 1.79
C PRO A 560 -10.78 25.55 1.72
N PRO A 561 -11.61 26.44 1.15
CA PRO A 561 -13.04 26.19 0.97
C PRO A 561 -13.39 25.22 -0.17
N ALA A 562 -12.44 24.75 -0.99
CA ALA A 562 -12.73 23.74 -2.00
C ALA A 562 -13.17 22.41 -1.36
N PRO A 563 -14.07 21.65 -2.02
CA PRO A 563 -14.56 20.39 -1.48
C PRO A 563 -13.43 19.34 -1.38
N LEU A 564 -13.64 18.32 -0.54
CA LEU A 564 -12.76 17.16 -0.54
C LEU A 564 -12.84 16.45 -1.89
N VAL A 565 -11.71 15.91 -2.32
CA VAL A 565 -11.60 15.10 -3.55
C VAL A 565 -11.18 13.69 -3.20
N SER A 566 -11.55 12.74 -4.04
CA SER A 566 -11.35 11.32 -3.79
C SER A 566 -10.90 10.54 -5.02
N ARG A 567 -10.01 9.58 -4.78
CA ARG A 567 -9.69 8.47 -5.69
C ARG A 567 -10.04 7.17 -5.00
N LYS A 568 -10.79 6.29 -5.66
CA LYS A 568 -11.34 5.08 -5.05
C LYS A 568 -10.90 3.83 -5.80
N ILE A 569 -10.54 2.80 -5.04
CA ILE A 569 -10.00 1.55 -5.58
C ILE A 569 -10.67 0.31 -4.98
N LEU A 570 -10.79 -0.73 -5.79
CA LEU A 570 -11.12 -2.10 -5.39
C LEU A 570 -10.01 -3.02 -5.92
N CYS A 571 -9.41 -3.82 -5.06
CA CYS A 571 -8.29 -4.69 -5.38
C CYS A 571 -8.63 -6.16 -5.15
N PHE A 572 -8.02 -7.00 -5.98
CA PHE A 572 -7.99 -8.45 -5.82
C PHE A 572 -6.54 -8.93 -5.83
N PHE A 573 -6.12 -9.63 -4.79
CA PHE A 573 -4.81 -10.28 -4.74
C PHE A 573 -5.01 -11.78 -4.82
N LEU A 574 -4.55 -12.37 -5.92
CA LEU A 574 -4.66 -13.80 -6.19
C LEU A 574 -3.58 -14.54 -5.42
N VAL A 575 -3.99 -15.49 -4.60
CA VAL A 575 -3.12 -16.38 -3.84
C VAL A 575 -3.09 -17.75 -4.50
N ASP A 576 -1.90 -18.30 -4.65
CA ASP A 576 -1.67 -19.61 -5.25
C ASP A 576 -0.58 -20.34 -4.45
N ASP A 577 -1.01 -21.11 -3.44
CA ASP A 577 -0.11 -21.86 -2.57
C ASP A 577 0.33 -23.22 -3.15
N GLU A 578 -0.06 -23.50 -4.39
CA GLU A 578 0.47 -24.59 -5.22
C GLU A 578 1.56 -24.11 -6.19
N ALA A 579 1.82 -22.79 -6.26
CA ALA A 579 2.80 -22.21 -7.18
C ALA A 579 4.25 -22.52 -6.81
N SER A 580 4.53 -22.81 -5.53
CA SER A 580 5.90 -23.13 -5.09
C SER A 580 6.30 -24.54 -5.52
N VAL A 581 7.50 -24.67 -6.09
CA VAL A 581 8.05 -25.97 -6.50
C VAL A 581 9.08 -26.39 -5.47
N GLY A 582 8.78 -27.43 -4.69
CA GLY A 582 9.65 -27.87 -3.60
C GLY A 582 9.82 -26.82 -2.50
N GLY A 583 8.80 -26.00 -2.25
CA GLY A 583 8.84 -24.93 -1.24
C GLY A 583 9.71 -23.73 -1.63
N ARG A 584 10.03 -23.60 -2.92
CA ARG A 584 10.77 -22.49 -3.52
C ARG A 584 9.95 -21.80 -4.60
N MET A 585 9.97 -20.47 -4.62
CA MET A 585 9.48 -19.64 -5.72
C MET A 585 10.65 -18.90 -6.35
N GLU A 586 10.72 -18.91 -7.67
CA GLU A 586 11.83 -18.31 -8.42
C GLU A 586 11.31 -17.22 -9.34
N TYR A 587 11.93 -16.05 -9.24
CA TYR A 587 11.65 -14.89 -10.08
C TYR A 587 12.98 -14.31 -10.57
N ARG A 588 12.93 -13.50 -11.62
CA ARG A 588 14.16 -12.83 -12.08
C ARG A 588 14.66 -11.86 -11.01
N GLY A 589 15.92 -12.05 -10.62
CA GLY A 589 16.63 -11.24 -9.62
C GLY A 589 16.42 -11.68 -8.18
N TYR A 590 15.53 -12.64 -7.89
CA TYR A 590 15.43 -13.24 -6.55
C TYR A 590 14.67 -14.57 -6.50
N SER A 591 14.96 -15.36 -5.48
CA SER A 591 14.18 -16.54 -5.14
C SER A 591 13.72 -16.48 -3.68
N THR A 592 12.65 -17.21 -3.35
CA THR A 592 12.13 -17.33 -1.99
C THR A 592 12.03 -18.79 -1.60
N ASP A 593 12.65 -19.16 -0.48
CA ASP A 593 12.55 -20.46 0.17
C ASP A 593 11.79 -20.37 1.51
N GLY A 594 11.58 -21.55 2.12
CA GLY A 594 10.86 -21.67 3.39
C GLY A 594 9.35 -21.76 3.21
N LEU A 595 8.88 -22.05 1.99
CA LEU A 595 7.47 -22.27 1.70
C LEU A 595 7.08 -23.75 1.80
N GLU A 596 8.03 -24.64 2.12
CA GLU A 596 7.75 -26.04 2.45
C GLU A 596 6.75 -26.10 3.61
N ASP A 597 5.65 -26.85 3.44
CA ASP A 597 4.57 -26.98 4.42
C ASP A 597 3.88 -25.65 4.84
N MET A 598 4.06 -24.57 4.07
CA MET A 598 3.36 -23.29 4.26
C MET A 598 2.07 -23.25 3.43
N ASN A 599 0.99 -23.83 3.96
CA ASN A 599 -0.33 -23.64 3.34
C ASN A 599 -0.92 -22.27 3.72
N VAL A 600 -1.57 -21.60 2.76
CA VAL A 600 -2.23 -20.33 3.04
C VAL A 600 -3.65 -20.59 3.53
N LEU A 601 -3.88 -20.34 4.82
CA LEU A 601 -5.21 -20.44 5.43
C LEU A 601 -6.18 -19.44 4.82
N SER A 602 -7.42 -19.86 4.60
CA SER A 602 -8.49 -19.02 4.08
C SER A 602 -9.53 -18.67 5.14
N THR A 603 -10.48 -17.83 4.78
CA THR A 603 -11.64 -17.51 5.63
C THR A 603 -12.67 -18.65 5.75
N SER A 604 -12.48 -19.78 5.04
CA SER A 604 -13.22 -21.02 5.35
C SER A 604 -12.54 -21.82 6.46
N ASP A 605 -11.22 -21.65 6.65
CA ASP A 605 -10.42 -22.33 7.67
C ASP A 605 -10.47 -21.60 9.01
N VAL A 606 -10.41 -20.27 8.96
CA VAL A 606 -10.43 -19.38 10.14
C VAL A 606 -11.85 -18.83 10.32
N PRO A 607 -12.55 -19.13 11.43
CA PRO A 607 -13.84 -18.52 11.73
C PRO A 607 -13.77 -17.00 11.77
N TRP A 608 -14.88 -16.35 11.42
CA TRP A 608 -14.95 -14.90 11.41
C TRP A 608 -14.64 -14.30 12.79
N GLN A 609 -13.51 -13.58 12.86
CA GLN A 609 -12.91 -13.15 14.12
C GLN A 609 -13.59 -11.93 14.74
N ALA A 610 -14.38 -11.16 14.00
CA ALA A 610 -14.95 -9.94 14.54
C ALA A 610 -16.10 -10.26 15.51
N ARG A 611 -16.11 -9.60 16.66
CA ARG A 611 -17.18 -9.75 17.65
C ARG A 611 -18.48 -9.15 17.12
N PRO A 612 -19.53 -9.96 16.88
CA PRO A 612 -20.75 -9.48 16.22
C PRO A 612 -21.60 -8.59 17.12
N CYS A 613 -21.46 -8.70 18.44
CA CYS A 613 -22.29 -7.98 19.39
C CYS A 613 -21.60 -7.84 20.74
N ASN A 614 -21.93 -6.76 21.45
CA ASN A 614 -21.38 -6.57 22.78
C ASN A 614 -21.99 -7.53 23.82
N ILE A 615 -21.18 -7.82 24.83
CA ILE A 615 -21.51 -8.66 25.98
C ILE A 615 -22.80 -8.21 26.68
N ARG A 616 -23.02 -6.90 26.85
CA ARG A 616 -24.21 -6.35 27.54
C ARG A 616 -25.51 -6.60 26.75
N THR A 617 -25.49 -6.48 25.43
CA THR A 617 -26.58 -6.77 24.52
C THR A 617 -26.88 -8.27 24.52
N LEU A 618 -25.85 -9.13 24.44
CA LEU A 618 -26.04 -10.58 24.59
C LEU A 618 -26.69 -10.95 25.91
N HIS A 619 -26.20 -10.40 27.03
CA HIS A 619 -26.82 -10.61 28.34
C HIS A 619 -28.29 -10.16 28.37
N SER A 620 -28.61 -9.04 27.75
CA SER A 620 -29.96 -8.48 27.74
C SER A 620 -30.90 -9.30 26.86
N LEU A 621 -30.44 -9.71 25.67
CA LEU A 621 -31.19 -10.59 24.77
C LEU A 621 -31.41 -11.96 25.38
N LEU A 622 -30.41 -12.58 26.01
CA LEU A 622 -30.58 -13.85 26.70
C LEU A 622 -31.61 -13.75 27.82
N LEU A 623 -31.59 -12.66 28.59
CA LEU A 623 -32.56 -12.43 29.66
C LEU A 623 -33.98 -12.24 29.12
N LEU A 624 -34.14 -11.41 28.08
CA LEU A 624 -35.44 -11.18 27.43
C LEU A 624 -35.99 -12.44 26.76
N SER A 625 -35.15 -13.15 26.00
CA SER A 625 -35.52 -14.38 25.29
C SER A 625 -35.91 -15.48 26.27
N PHE A 626 -35.12 -15.76 27.31
CA PHE A 626 -35.49 -16.78 28.31
C PHE A 626 -36.78 -16.39 29.06
N LYS A 627 -36.92 -15.12 29.46
CA LYS A 627 -38.14 -14.66 30.13
C LYS A 627 -39.37 -14.83 29.25
N ARG A 628 -39.24 -14.58 27.93
CA ARG A 628 -40.32 -14.77 26.95
C ARG A 628 -40.62 -16.24 26.69
N SER A 629 -39.60 -17.10 26.61
CA SER A 629 -39.76 -18.52 26.25
C SER A 629 -40.20 -19.41 27.41
N ILE A 630 -39.68 -19.18 28.61
CA ILE A 630 -39.88 -20.07 29.78
C ILE A 630 -40.49 -19.36 31.00
N GLY A 631 -40.79 -18.06 30.91
CA GLY A 631 -41.39 -17.28 32.01
C GLY A 631 -40.46 -17.02 33.20
N LYS A 632 -39.17 -17.42 33.09
CA LYS A 632 -38.15 -17.28 34.13
C LYS A 632 -36.90 -16.61 33.57
N GLU A 633 -36.19 -15.91 34.44
CA GLU A 633 -34.89 -15.34 34.08
C GLU A 633 -33.81 -16.43 34.11
N ILE A 634 -32.88 -16.35 33.17
CA ILE A 634 -31.73 -17.25 33.12
C ILE A 634 -30.81 -16.98 34.34
N PRO A 635 -30.36 -18.02 35.07
CA PRO A 635 -29.38 -17.86 36.13
C PRO A 635 -28.14 -17.09 35.66
N PRO A 636 -27.62 -16.13 36.44
CA PRO A 636 -26.48 -15.32 36.04
C PRO A 636 -25.25 -16.13 35.61
N GLU A 637 -24.98 -17.27 36.27
CA GLU A 637 -23.84 -18.14 35.99
C GLU A 637 -23.96 -18.78 34.61
N LEU A 638 -25.13 -19.34 34.28
CA LEU A 638 -25.40 -19.92 32.96
C LEU A 638 -25.38 -18.85 31.88
N ARG A 639 -25.90 -17.66 32.16
CA ARG A 639 -25.86 -16.54 31.23
C ARG A 639 -24.42 -16.11 30.94
N ASN A 640 -23.58 -15.99 31.98
CA ASN A 640 -22.17 -15.64 31.82
C ASN A 640 -21.42 -16.71 31.03
N TYR A 641 -21.70 -17.98 31.30
CA TYR A 641 -21.11 -19.11 30.58
C TYR A 641 -21.52 -19.14 29.10
N ILE A 642 -22.79 -18.92 28.77
CA ILE A 642 -23.25 -18.83 27.38
C ILE A 642 -22.58 -17.66 26.66
N VAL A 643 -22.51 -16.49 27.31
CA VAL A 643 -21.85 -15.33 26.72
C VAL A 643 -20.36 -15.59 26.50
N SER A 644 -19.66 -16.22 27.47
CA SER A 644 -18.25 -16.55 27.28
C SER A 644 -18.02 -17.48 26.10
N MET A 645 -18.83 -18.54 25.97
CA MET A 645 -18.75 -19.45 24.80
C MET A 645 -19.08 -18.72 23.49
N ALA A 646 -20.10 -17.86 23.48
CA ALA A 646 -20.50 -17.12 22.27
C ALA A 646 -19.46 -16.08 21.81
N THR A 647 -18.59 -15.63 22.71
CA THR A 647 -17.55 -14.63 22.39
C THR A 647 -16.16 -15.24 22.26
N GLU A 648 -16.00 -16.54 22.52
CA GLU A 648 -14.72 -17.24 22.43
C GLU A 648 -14.14 -17.14 21.01
N GLY A 649 -12.85 -16.83 20.90
CA GLY A 649 -12.17 -16.64 19.61
C GLY A 649 -12.51 -15.33 18.87
N THR A 650 -13.46 -14.53 19.37
CA THR A 650 -13.83 -13.24 18.75
C THR A 650 -13.11 -12.05 19.38
N ILE A 651 -12.81 -11.04 18.58
CA ILE A 651 -12.13 -9.81 19.01
C ILE A 651 -12.99 -8.58 18.73
N THR A 652 -12.86 -7.59 19.61
CA THR A 652 -13.47 -6.28 19.39
C THR A 652 -12.80 -5.56 18.22
N ARG A 653 -13.49 -4.55 17.70
CA ARG A 653 -12.97 -3.63 16.72
C ARG A 653 -11.77 -2.84 17.27
N GLU A 654 -11.77 -2.44 18.53
CA GLU A 654 -10.60 -1.82 19.19
C GLU A 654 -9.39 -2.78 19.21
N GLU A 655 -9.61 -4.04 19.58
CA GLU A 655 -8.56 -5.09 19.59
C GLU A 655 -8.02 -5.34 18.17
N ALA A 656 -8.91 -5.37 17.17
CA ALA A 656 -8.55 -5.51 15.77
C ALA A 656 -7.72 -4.33 15.25
N GLU A 657 -8.12 -3.09 15.53
CA GLU A 657 -7.36 -1.88 15.14
C GLU A 657 -6.00 -1.79 15.84
N LYS A 658 -5.91 -2.28 17.09
CA LYS A 658 -4.62 -2.42 17.79
C LYS A 658 -3.73 -3.47 17.11
N ARG A 659 -4.26 -4.67 16.83
CA ARG A 659 -3.54 -5.73 16.13
C ARG A 659 -3.08 -5.30 14.74
N ARG A 660 -3.90 -4.55 14.00
CA ARG A 660 -3.50 -3.97 12.70
C ARG A 660 -2.27 -3.08 12.84
N ARG A 661 -2.22 -2.21 13.87
CA ARG A 661 -1.02 -1.38 14.14
C ARG A 661 0.19 -2.22 14.49
N GLU A 662 0.02 -3.24 15.34
CA GLU A 662 1.09 -4.18 15.68
C GLU A 662 1.58 -4.94 14.44
N LEU A 663 0.70 -5.35 13.53
CA LEU A 663 1.04 -5.96 12.24
C LEU A 663 1.83 -4.99 11.36
N MET A 664 1.43 -3.72 11.26
CA MET A 664 2.17 -2.73 10.47
C MET A 664 3.60 -2.54 11.01
N GLU A 665 3.78 -2.51 12.34
CA GLU A 665 5.13 -2.47 12.93
C GLU A 665 5.90 -3.79 12.73
N ASP A 666 5.23 -4.93 12.82
CA ASP A 666 5.80 -6.27 12.59
C ASP A 666 6.37 -6.43 11.17
N ARG A 667 5.71 -5.82 10.18
CA ARG A 667 6.09 -5.87 8.76
C ARG A 667 7.00 -4.72 8.33
N LYS A 668 7.31 -3.76 9.22
CA LYS A 668 8.32 -2.73 8.94
C LYS A 668 9.70 -3.37 9.03
N PHE A 669 10.32 -3.57 7.89
CA PHE A 669 11.67 -4.10 7.84
C PHE A 669 12.65 -3.03 8.32
N THR A 670 13.33 -3.27 9.44
CA THR A 670 14.46 -2.45 9.89
C THR A 670 15.75 -3.18 9.51
N PRO A 671 16.51 -2.70 8.52
CA PRO A 671 17.73 -3.35 8.09
C PRO A 671 18.73 -3.48 9.26
N SER A 672 19.36 -4.64 9.43
CA SER A 672 20.56 -4.77 10.27
C SER A 672 21.72 -3.93 9.70
N ALA A 673 22.75 -3.65 10.51
CA ALA A 673 23.86 -2.74 10.16
C ALA A 673 24.66 -3.09 8.89
N SER A 674 24.69 -4.37 8.46
CA SER A 674 25.30 -4.80 7.18
C SER A 674 24.34 -4.70 5.99
N SER A 675 23.04 -4.74 6.23
CA SER A 675 21.98 -4.54 5.22
C SER A 675 21.56 -3.07 5.06
N HIS A 676 22.06 -2.18 5.91
CA HIS A 676 21.73 -0.75 5.93
C HIS A 676 22.00 -0.05 4.60
N GLN A 677 23.07 -0.41 3.89
CA GLN A 677 23.47 0.28 2.67
C GLN A 677 22.55 -0.04 1.47
N PHE A 678 22.07 -1.28 1.37
CA PHE A 678 21.13 -1.71 0.34
C PHE A 678 19.78 -1.00 0.41
N TRP A 679 19.23 -0.84 1.63
CA TRP A 679 17.91 -0.25 1.84
C TRP A 679 17.92 1.29 1.89
N LEU A 680 19.07 1.91 2.21
CA LEU A 680 19.25 3.36 2.11
C LEU A 680 19.15 3.86 0.65
N ASP A 681 19.72 3.13 -0.31
CA ASP A 681 19.62 3.47 -1.75
C ASP A 681 18.27 3.07 -2.39
N SER A 682 17.49 2.23 -1.71
CA SER A 682 16.20 1.70 -2.18
C SER A 682 14.98 2.53 -1.80
N GLY A 683 15.12 3.46 -0.85
CA GLY A 683 14.00 3.98 -0.08
C GLY A 683 13.40 2.89 0.80
N ALA A 684 12.79 3.25 1.93
CA ALA A 684 12.16 2.29 2.85
C ALA A 684 11.30 1.27 2.08
N TYR A 685 11.62 -0.02 2.23
CA TYR A 685 10.87 -1.13 1.66
C TYR A 685 9.92 -1.67 2.71
N SER A 686 8.64 -1.68 2.36
CA SER A 686 7.59 -2.27 3.19
C SER A 686 6.97 -3.43 2.42
N LEU A 687 6.55 -4.48 3.13
CA LEU A 687 5.80 -5.61 2.56
C LEU A 687 4.28 -5.40 2.69
N CYS A 688 3.90 -4.14 2.88
CA CYS A 688 2.54 -3.62 2.92
C CYS A 688 2.62 -2.12 2.57
N GLU A 689 1.55 -1.50 2.05
CA GLU A 689 1.52 -0.17 1.40
C GLU A 689 2.11 1.04 2.18
N HIS A 690 2.65 0.85 3.39
CA HIS A 690 3.16 1.91 4.25
C HIS A 690 4.43 1.53 5.00
#